data_AF-A0A946P6P5-F1
#
_entry.id   AF-A0A946P6P5-F1
#
_cell.length_a   1.000
_cell.length_b   1.000
_cell.length_c   1.000
_cell.angle_alpha   90.00
_cell.angle_beta   90.00
_cell.angle_gamma   90.00
#
_symmetry.space_group_name_H-M   'P 1'
#
loop_
_entity.id
_entity.type
_entity.pdbx_description
1 polymer ?
#
loop_
_entity_poly.entity_id
_entity_poly.type
_entity_poly.pdbx_seq_one_letter_code
_entity_poly.pdbx_strand_id
1 'polypeptide(L)'
;AKQRLPVICFISSGGMQTKEGAAALFTMAAINDRITRFIRDNDLPIIMFGFGHCTGGAQASFVTHPLVQTYYLSGARMPFAGQAVVERNLPYQCLLSNYLSLNEGSMAGLVKHPFSEDHDVELRKIDPTIPVPSETVEQVVDRVLSGVLEAERPMVELNIPKEEELIRPVKRVLIHARGCTAVKLVSRAKALGHEVVLIQSDPDMESVPAEMVSDDPKHSLVCIGGNTSDESYLNARSVISIADAERVDSLHPGIGFLSEDPNFADLVRKHGVNFIGPSVMSMETMGNKSNAINTTMSIDVPVVPGSHGIVDSSEKAAEISEQIGYPVLLKAVHGGGGKGIQVVQKPEQLHQLFHQVTTEAKAAFGNGDLYIEKFVTNLRHIEAQLLRDMHGNTRVIGIRDCSVQRNNQKLMEESGSTMLPEKWRQKVLSYAEKIADAVNYTGAGTVEFIYDVPSDAIYFMEMNTRLQVEHPVTEVVTGVDIVEKQFQIASGESIEKMKFQGKGYGLEVRVNAEKAVLDADGSVSFVPTPGEITKCVLPEEDHIQLISMAGDGKVVSPFYDSLIIQIICYGKNRNDAISKMAEYLDRVVINGICTNITLIKSILRDDVFLGGEYDTGYLPAYLDRIDAEELIKEIEEASGSVGTGLSIEMLKIDDSEELKVLSPSTGVFYRTPSPSEPEYVNVGDVVGTDDVLCQLEAMKMFAPVNLNTFSGDDGELYAGDGRYEITRINIATGQQVNEGDLLFVIKPVVDRAGESA
;
A
#
# COMPACT_ATOMS: atom_id res chain seq x y z
N ALA A 1 -36.56 -20.04 44.97
CA ALA A 1 -37.65 -19.33 45.69
C ALA A 1 -37.68 -19.64 47.19
N LYS A 2 -38.31 -20.74 47.65
CA LYS A 2 -38.46 -21.06 49.10
C LYS A 2 -37.16 -21.10 49.90
N GLN A 3 -36.07 -21.53 49.28
CA GLN A 3 -34.74 -21.62 49.91
C GLN A 3 -33.85 -20.39 49.64
N ARG A 4 -34.33 -19.38 48.91
CA ARG A 4 -33.55 -18.19 48.47
C ARG A 4 -32.21 -18.51 47.78
N LEU A 5 -32.12 -19.65 47.11
CA LEU A 5 -30.94 -20.05 46.34
C LEU A 5 -31.05 -19.58 44.88
N PRO A 6 -29.92 -19.25 44.24
CA PRO A 6 -29.86 -18.94 42.81
C PRO A 6 -30.27 -20.15 41.97
N VAL A 7 -30.63 -19.91 40.72
CA VAL A 7 -30.80 -20.99 39.74
C VAL A 7 -29.52 -21.11 38.93
N ILE A 8 -28.87 -22.27 39.01
CA ILE A 8 -27.67 -22.57 38.23
C ILE A 8 -28.06 -23.59 37.16
N CYS A 9 -27.74 -23.29 35.90
CA CYS A 9 -28.07 -24.14 34.76
C CYS A 9 -26.81 -24.45 33.95
N PHE A 10 -26.68 -25.71 33.53
CA PHE A 10 -25.71 -26.12 32.52
C PHE A 10 -26.46 -26.47 31.25
N ILE A 11 -26.08 -25.87 30.13
CA ILE A 11 -26.79 -26.02 28.86
C ILE A 11 -25.84 -26.50 27.77
N SER A 12 -26.30 -27.53 27.06
CA SER A 12 -25.74 -28.00 25.81
C SER A 12 -26.87 -28.40 24.87
N SER A 13 -26.66 -28.32 23.57
CA SER A 13 -27.50 -28.92 22.53
C SER A 13 -26.77 -30.09 21.89
N GLY A 14 -27.45 -31.23 21.75
CA GLY A 14 -27.09 -32.19 20.71
C GLY A 14 -27.53 -31.59 19.38
N GLY A 15 -26.57 -31.20 18.53
CA GLY A 15 -26.80 -30.39 17.34
C GLY A 15 -28.04 -30.79 16.53
N MET A 16 -29.14 -30.06 16.69
CA MET A 16 -30.23 -30.08 15.73
C MET A 16 -29.91 -29.00 14.70
N GLN A 17 -29.34 -29.43 13.57
CA GLN A 17 -29.30 -28.64 12.35
C GLN A 17 -30.73 -28.20 12.02
N THR A 18 -31.01 -26.92 12.19
CA THR A 18 -32.10 -26.12 11.58
C THR A 18 -33.10 -26.90 10.71
N LYS A 19 -33.97 -27.68 11.35
CA LYS A 19 -35.22 -28.21 10.76
C LYS A 19 -36.46 -27.75 11.51
N GLU A 20 -36.31 -26.89 12.49
CA GLU A 20 -37.45 -26.25 13.13
C GLU A 20 -37.74 -24.94 12.38
N GLY A 21 -38.86 -24.91 11.66
CA GLY A 21 -39.30 -23.72 10.91
C GLY A 21 -39.60 -22.53 11.82
N ALA A 22 -40.16 -21.45 11.26
CA ALA A 22 -40.50 -20.20 11.96
C ALA A 22 -41.32 -20.41 13.26
N ALA A 23 -41.97 -21.56 13.44
CA ALA A 23 -42.64 -22.00 14.66
C ALA A 23 -41.73 -22.09 15.91
N ALA A 24 -40.44 -22.37 15.77
CA ALA A 24 -39.51 -22.44 16.92
C ALA A 24 -39.15 -21.08 17.51
N LEU A 25 -39.18 -20.01 16.71
CA LEU A 25 -38.98 -18.63 17.20
C LEU A 25 -40.08 -18.22 18.20
N PHE A 26 -41.29 -18.77 18.06
CA PHE A 26 -42.38 -18.55 19.02
C PHE A 26 -42.09 -19.11 20.42
N THR A 27 -41.16 -20.07 20.56
CA THR A 27 -40.75 -20.57 21.88
C THR A 27 -39.87 -19.58 22.65
N MET A 28 -39.14 -18.70 21.95
CA MET A 28 -38.20 -17.77 22.60
C MET A 28 -38.91 -16.71 23.43
N ALA A 29 -39.96 -16.08 22.87
CA ALA A 29 -40.75 -15.07 23.59
C ALA A 29 -41.40 -15.66 24.84
N ALA A 30 -41.88 -16.91 24.75
CA ALA A 30 -42.46 -17.62 25.89
C ALA A 30 -41.41 -17.93 26.98
N ILE A 31 -40.21 -18.37 26.58
CA ILE A 31 -39.11 -18.64 27.51
C ILE A 31 -38.65 -17.34 28.18
N ASN A 32 -38.46 -16.26 27.42
CA ASN A 32 -38.05 -14.95 27.94
C ASN A 32 -39.08 -14.37 28.93
N ASP A 33 -40.37 -14.44 28.61
CA ASP A 33 -41.44 -14.01 29.53
C ASP A 33 -41.42 -14.83 30.83
N ARG A 34 -41.15 -16.14 30.76
CA ARG A 34 -41.05 -17.00 31.95
C ARG A 34 -39.82 -16.68 32.80
N ILE A 35 -38.67 -16.45 32.17
CA ILE A 35 -37.43 -16.04 32.86
C ILE A 35 -37.64 -14.69 33.55
N THR A 36 -38.17 -13.70 32.82
CA THR A 36 -38.46 -12.36 33.36
C THR A 36 -39.39 -12.43 34.57
N ARG A 37 -40.50 -13.19 34.48
CA ARG A 37 -41.42 -13.37 35.61
C ARG A 37 -40.75 -14.07 36.79
N PHE A 38 -39.96 -15.12 36.53
CA PHE A 38 -39.26 -15.84 37.60
C PHE A 38 -38.33 -14.91 38.38
N ILE A 39 -37.48 -14.15 37.69
CA ILE A 39 -36.52 -13.25 38.31
C ILE A 39 -37.25 -12.12 39.05
N ARG A 40 -38.22 -11.48 38.40
CA ARG A 40 -39.01 -10.39 39.00
C ARG A 40 -39.78 -10.83 40.24
N ASP A 41 -40.44 -11.99 40.19
CA ASP A 41 -41.34 -12.43 41.27
C ASP A 41 -40.59 -13.05 42.45
N ASN A 42 -39.31 -13.43 42.28
CA ASN A 42 -38.53 -14.12 43.31
C ASN A 42 -37.26 -13.39 43.75
N ASP A 43 -36.80 -12.39 43.00
CA ASP A 43 -35.56 -11.64 43.24
C ASP A 43 -34.34 -12.55 43.41
N LEU A 44 -34.20 -13.53 42.50
CA LEU A 44 -33.11 -14.52 42.52
C LEU A 44 -32.34 -14.50 41.20
N PRO A 45 -30.99 -14.52 41.24
CA PRO A 45 -30.19 -14.54 40.03
C PRO A 45 -30.25 -15.91 39.34
N ILE A 46 -30.11 -15.88 38.02
CA ILE A 46 -29.95 -17.07 37.18
C ILE A 46 -28.55 -17.03 36.57
N ILE A 47 -27.78 -18.09 36.82
CA ILE A 47 -26.42 -18.30 36.29
C ILE A 47 -26.47 -19.45 35.31
N MET A 48 -25.90 -19.26 34.13
CA MET A 48 -25.94 -20.24 33.05
C MET A 48 -24.55 -20.53 32.51
N PHE A 49 -24.22 -21.81 32.40
CA PHE A 49 -22.96 -22.31 31.84
C PHE A 49 -23.23 -23.08 30.55
N GLY A 50 -22.80 -22.53 29.41
CA GLY A 50 -22.85 -23.21 28.12
C GLY A 50 -21.66 -24.15 27.91
N PHE A 51 -21.89 -25.36 27.42
CA PHE A 51 -20.85 -26.34 27.11
C PHE A 51 -21.15 -27.18 25.87
N GLY A 52 -20.11 -27.73 25.23
CA GLY A 52 -20.26 -28.49 23.99
C GLY A 52 -20.78 -27.61 22.83
N HIS A 53 -21.83 -28.04 22.14
CA HIS A 53 -22.50 -27.25 21.10
C HIS A 53 -23.70 -26.50 21.68
N CYS A 54 -23.81 -25.18 21.50
CA CYS A 54 -24.92 -24.38 22.05
C CYS A 54 -25.80 -23.74 20.95
N THR A 55 -26.18 -24.49 19.91
CA THR A 55 -26.67 -23.95 18.61
C THR A 55 -28.19 -23.85 18.44
N GLY A 56 -29.01 -24.07 19.48
CA GLY A 56 -30.48 -24.08 19.38
C GLY A 56 -31.20 -22.76 19.68
N GLY A 57 -32.34 -22.48 19.00
CA GLY A 57 -33.12 -21.25 19.18
C GLY A 57 -33.73 -21.04 20.57
N ALA A 58 -34.22 -22.10 21.23
CA ALA A 58 -34.68 -22.01 22.61
C ALA A 58 -33.56 -21.66 23.61
N GLN A 59 -32.32 -22.06 23.32
CA GLN A 59 -31.14 -21.77 24.14
C GLN A 59 -30.67 -20.34 23.96
N ALA A 60 -30.78 -19.80 22.73
CA ALA A 60 -30.53 -18.39 22.47
C ALA A 60 -31.35 -17.48 23.41
N SER A 61 -32.53 -17.91 23.85
CA SER A 61 -33.39 -17.15 24.78
C SER A 61 -32.76 -17.04 26.16
N PHE A 62 -32.19 -18.14 26.64
CA PHE A 62 -31.54 -18.21 27.94
C PHE A 62 -30.23 -17.43 27.99
N VAL A 63 -29.46 -17.46 26.90
CA VAL A 63 -28.11 -16.88 26.84
C VAL A 63 -28.08 -15.39 26.45
N THR A 64 -29.15 -14.89 25.82
CA THR A 64 -29.28 -13.46 25.45
C THR A 64 -30.22 -12.69 26.37
N HIS A 65 -30.79 -13.33 27.39
CA HIS A 65 -31.72 -12.67 28.29
C HIS A 65 -30.97 -11.65 29.18
N PRO A 66 -31.38 -10.37 29.22
CA PRO A 66 -30.62 -9.31 29.89
C PRO A 66 -30.52 -9.48 31.42
N LEU A 67 -31.43 -10.24 32.02
CA LEU A 67 -31.44 -10.53 33.46
C LEU A 67 -30.71 -11.83 33.84
N VAL A 68 -30.09 -12.52 32.89
CA VAL A 68 -29.41 -13.81 33.11
C VAL A 68 -27.91 -13.64 32.94
N GLN A 69 -27.13 -14.18 33.86
CA GLN A 69 -25.67 -14.20 33.73
C GLN A 69 -25.22 -15.44 32.98
N THR A 70 -24.64 -15.24 31.80
CA THR A 70 -24.24 -16.34 30.93
C THR A 70 -22.73 -16.44 30.83
N TYR A 71 -22.22 -17.61 31.17
CA TYR A 71 -20.82 -18.00 31.09
C TYR A 71 -20.69 -19.18 30.13
N TYR A 72 -19.54 -19.32 29.48
CA TYR A 72 -19.27 -20.48 28.62
C TYR A 72 -18.01 -21.18 29.06
N LEU A 73 -18.02 -22.51 28.95
CA LEU A 73 -16.80 -23.28 29.11
C LEU A 73 -15.85 -23.01 27.94
N SER A 74 -14.54 -23.06 28.22
CA SER A 74 -13.52 -23.13 27.18
C SER A 74 -13.83 -24.27 26.19
N GLY A 75 -13.67 -24.00 24.90
CA GLY A 75 -13.95 -24.93 23.82
C GLY A 75 -15.41 -25.04 23.38
N ALA A 76 -16.34 -24.31 24.02
CA ALA A 76 -17.76 -24.37 23.66
C ALA A 76 -18.05 -23.67 22.32
N ARG A 77 -18.92 -24.25 21.50
CA ARG A 77 -19.39 -23.62 20.25
C ARG A 77 -20.66 -22.81 20.47
N MET A 78 -20.63 -21.54 20.07
CA MET A 78 -21.72 -20.56 20.18
C MET A 78 -22.28 -20.19 18.81
N PRO A 79 -23.61 -20.08 18.64
CA PRO A 79 -24.24 -19.54 17.45
C PRO A 79 -24.33 -18.01 17.51
N PHE A 80 -24.34 -17.36 16.35
CA PHE A 80 -24.90 -16.03 16.18
C PHE A 80 -26.44 -16.13 16.18
N ALA A 81 -27.12 -15.47 17.11
CA ALA A 81 -28.56 -15.35 17.08
C ALA A 81 -28.97 -14.34 15.98
N GLY A 82 -29.78 -14.77 14.99
CA GLY A 82 -30.52 -13.82 14.15
C GLY A 82 -30.60 -14.08 12.65
N GLN A 83 -29.84 -15.01 12.06
CA GLN A 83 -29.97 -15.37 10.64
C GLN A 83 -29.71 -16.87 10.42
N ALA A 84 -30.28 -17.44 9.35
CA ALA A 84 -29.99 -18.80 8.91
C ALA A 84 -28.55 -18.88 8.38
N VAL A 85 -27.58 -18.97 9.29
CA VAL A 85 -26.16 -19.01 8.92
C VAL A 85 -25.73 -20.45 8.73
N VAL A 86 -25.12 -20.75 7.58
CA VAL A 86 -24.52 -22.06 7.30
C VAL A 86 -23.18 -22.13 8.01
N GLU A 87 -23.06 -22.98 9.04
CA GLU A 87 -21.85 -23.11 9.90
C GLU A 87 -20.56 -23.30 9.08
N ARG A 88 -20.61 -24.02 7.95
CA ARG A 88 -19.45 -24.26 7.07
C ARG A 88 -18.84 -22.98 6.49
N ASN A 89 -19.61 -21.89 6.42
CA ASN A 89 -19.17 -20.63 5.84
C ASN A 89 -18.66 -19.63 6.90
N LEU A 90 -18.73 -19.97 8.19
CA LEU A 90 -18.19 -19.14 9.26
C LEU A 90 -16.78 -19.59 9.62
N PRO A 91 -15.83 -18.66 9.80
CA PRO A 91 -14.55 -18.97 10.42
C PRO A 91 -14.75 -19.60 11.81
N TYR A 92 -13.91 -20.57 12.17
CA TYR A 92 -13.95 -21.23 13.48
C TYR A 92 -13.86 -20.24 14.66
N GLN A 93 -13.11 -19.15 14.46
CA GLN A 93 -12.98 -18.07 15.45
C GLN A 93 -14.31 -17.40 15.79
N CYS A 94 -15.26 -17.35 14.85
CA CYS A 94 -16.59 -16.76 15.08
C CYS A 94 -17.54 -17.69 15.85
N LEU A 95 -17.14 -18.93 16.10
CA LEU A 95 -17.97 -19.96 16.72
C LEU A 95 -17.47 -20.39 18.09
N LEU A 96 -16.20 -20.18 18.43
CA LEU A 96 -15.65 -20.65 19.70
C LEU A 96 -15.81 -19.63 20.81
N SER A 97 -16.27 -20.07 21.98
CA SER A 97 -16.43 -19.23 23.18
C SER A 97 -15.15 -18.50 23.57
N ASN A 98 -13.98 -19.13 23.37
CA ASN A 98 -12.68 -18.52 23.65
C ASN A 98 -12.49 -17.20 22.92
N TYR A 99 -12.59 -17.18 21.59
CA TYR A 99 -12.41 -15.93 20.82
C TYR A 99 -13.56 -14.94 21.07
N LEU A 100 -14.79 -15.44 21.20
CA LEU A 100 -15.95 -14.58 21.47
C LEU A 100 -15.89 -13.91 22.84
N SER A 101 -15.15 -14.47 23.80
CA SER A 101 -14.99 -13.87 25.14
C SER A 101 -14.31 -12.49 25.12
N LEU A 102 -13.62 -12.16 24.03
CA LEU A 102 -13.01 -10.85 23.81
C LEU A 102 -14.04 -9.78 23.38
N ASN A 103 -15.19 -10.19 22.86
CA ASN A 103 -16.22 -9.28 22.36
C ASN A 103 -17.18 -8.85 23.47
N GLU A 104 -17.36 -7.54 23.64
CA GLU A 104 -18.30 -7.02 24.64
C GLU A 104 -19.74 -7.46 24.34
N GLY A 105 -20.48 -7.87 25.38
CA GLY A 105 -21.89 -8.26 25.25
C GLY A 105 -22.14 -9.65 24.66
N SER A 106 -21.09 -10.42 24.32
CA SER A 106 -21.23 -11.81 23.83
C SER A 106 -21.59 -12.79 24.95
N MET A 107 -20.99 -12.61 26.13
CA MET A 107 -21.17 -13.40 27.34
C MET A 107 -20.69 -12.61 28.56
N ALA A 108 -21.03 -13.07 29.77
CA ALA A 108 -20.50 -12.52 31.03
C ALA A 108 -19.06 -12.97 31.31
N GLY A 109 -18.64 -14.14 30.83
CA GLY A 109 -17.25 -14.59 30.94
C GLY A 109 -17.00 -16.02 30.44
N LEU A 110 -15.71 -16.33 30.27
CA LEU A 110 -15.21 -17.67 29.92
C LEU A 110 -14.80 -18.42 31.19
N VAL A 111 -15.05 -19.72 31.25
CA VAL A 111 -14.86 -20.56 32.45
C VAL A 111 -14.10 -21.84 32.11
N LYS A 112 -13.23 -22.28 33.02
CA LYS A 112 -12.46 -23.52 32.87
C LYS A 112 -13.37 -24.72 32.65
N HIS A 113 -12.97 -25.60 31.75
CA HIS A 113 -13.73 -26.82 31.48
C HIS A 113 -13.61 -27.79 32.69
N PRO A 114 -14.70 -28.03 33.47
CA PRO A 114 -14.60 -28.70 34.77
C PRO A 114 -14.34 -30.22 34.65
N PHE A 115 -14.45 -30.77 33.43
CA PHE A 115 -14.23 -32.19 33.16
C PHE A 115 -12.91 -32.48 32.44
N SER A 116 -12.09 -31.45 32.16
CA SER A 116 -10.83 -31.62 31.44
C SER A 116 -9.82 -30.56 31.89
N GLU A 117 -8.89 -30.96 32.76
CA GLU A 117 -7.88 -30.06 33.34
C GLU A 117 -6.89 -29.54 32.30
N ASP A 118 -6.51 -30.37 31.32
CA ASP A 118 -5.54 -30.02 30.28
C ASP A 118 -6.18 -29.37 29.03
N HIS A 119 -7.49 -29.13 29.02
CA HIS A 119 -8.20 -28.68 27.82
C HIS A 119 -7.61 -27.39 27.23
N ASP A 120 -7.35 -26.41 28.08
CA ASP A 120 -6.81 -25.11 27.70
C ASP A 120 -5.35 -25.23 27.21
N VAL A 121 -4.59 -26.18 27.74
CA VAL A 121 -3.21 -26.47 27.28
C VAL A 121 -3.24 -27.08 25.88
N GLU A 122 -4.14 -28.02 25.62
CA GLU A 122 -4.31 -28.61 24.29
C GLU A 122 -4.80 -27.59 23.26
N LEU A 123 -5.73 -26.71 23.64
CA LEU A 123 -6.17 -25.59 22.80
C LEU A 123 -5.01 -24.66 22.45
N ARG A 124 -4.16 -24.31 23.42
CA ARG A 124 -2.97 -23.46 23.21
C ARG A 124 -1.88 -24.10 22.35
N LYS A 125 -1.83 -25.43 22.22
CA LYS A 125 -0.93 -26.08 21.25
C LYS A 125 -1.37 -25.86 19.80
N ILE A 126 -2.66 -25.66 19.58
CA ILE A 126 -3.23 -25.40 18.26
C ILE A 126 -3.09 -23.92 17.92
N ASP A 127 -3.48 -23.05 18.85
CA ASP A 127 -3.32 -21.60 18.74
C ASP A 127 -2.79 -21.04 20.07
N PRO A 128 -1.51 -20.66 20.16
CA PRO A 128 -0.92 -20.08 21.36
C PRO A 128 -1.60 -18.79 21.84
N THR A 129 -2.31 -18.11 20.94
CA THR A 129 -3.04 -16.86 21.19
C THR A 129 -4.50 -17.11 21.57
N ILE A 130 -4.96 -18.36 21.68
CA ILE A 130 -6.34 -18.62 22.07
C ILE A 130 -6.61 -18.10 23.48
N PRO A 131 -7.69 -17.32 23.67
CA PRO A 131 -8.09 -16.91 25.00
C PRO A 131 -8.36 -18.10 25.92
N VAL A 132 -7.84 -18.09 27.15
CA VAL A 132 -8.14 -19.14 28.15
C VAL A 132 -8.73 -18.54 29.43
N PRO A 133 -9.63 -19.25 30.12
CA PRO A 133 -10.25 -18.77 31.34
C PRO A 133 -9.36 -18.91 32.58
N SER A 134 -9.47 -17.96 33.51
CA SER A 134 -8.80 -18.02 34.81
C SER A 134 -9.64 -18.71 35.90
N GLU A 135 -10.97 -18.68 35.78
CA GLU A 135 -11.92 -19.08 36.82
C GLU A 135 -12.56 -20.46 36.59
N THR A 136 -12.90 -21.15 37.68
CA THR A 136 -13.73 -22.37 37.68
C THR A 136 -15.21 -22.04 37.86
N VAL A 137 -16.08 -23.03 37.57
CA VAL A 137 -17.53 -22.91 37.76
C VAL A 137 -17.88 -22.57 39.22
N GLU A 138 -17.21 -23.20 40.17
CA GLU A 138 -17.41 -22.99 41.61
C GLU A 138 -17.08 -21.55 42.01
N GLN A 139 -15.95 -21.02 41.51
CA GLN A 139 -15.52 -19.64 41.78
C GLN A 139 -16.54 -18.62 41.24
N VAL A 140 -17.08 -18.86 40.05
CA VAL A 140 -18.13 -18.01 39.48
C VAL A 140 -19.40 -18.07 40.34
N VAL A 141 -19.83 -19.25 40.76
CA VAL A 141 -21.03 -19.42 41.60
C VAL A 141 -20.87 -18.72 42.94
N ASP A 142 -19.73 -18.90 43.61
CA ASP A 142 -19.43 -18.27 44.90
C ASP A 142 -19.39 -16.74 44.78
N ARG A 143 -18.78 -16.22 43.71
CA ARG A 143 -18.74 -14.77 43.43
C ARG A 143 -20.14 -14.20 43.26
N VAL A 144 -20.98 -14.81 42.44
CA VAL A 144 -22.35 -14.32 42.18
C VAL A 144 -23.19 -14.39 43.46
N LEU A 145 -23.02 -15.44 44.26
CA LEU A 145 -23.69 -15.59 45.56
C LEU A 145 -23.27 -14.54 46.59
N SER A 146 -22.05 -14.03 46.51
CA SER A 146 -21.54 -12.97 47.40
C SER A 146 -22.08 -11.57 47.10
N GLY A 147 -22.92 -11.43 46.07
CA GLY A 147 -23.51 -10.14 45.67
C GLY A 147 -22.62 -9.29 44.76
N VAL A 148 -21.50 -9.86 44.27
CA VAL A 148 -20.65 -9.22 43.27
C VAL A 148 -21.30 -9.42 41.89
N LEU A 149 -22.07 -8.40 41.49
CA LEU A 149 -22.79 -8.35 40.21
C LEU A 149 -22.25 -7.19 39.35
N GLU A 150 -20.93 -7.03 39.18
CA GLU A 150 -20.34 -6.37 37.99
C GLU A 150 -18.79 -6.41 37.89
N ALA A 151 -18.35 -6.63 36.63
CA ALA A 151 -17.22 -6.02 35.90
C ALA A 151 -15.74 -6.44 36.09
N GLU A 152 -15.41 -7.62 36.61
CA GLU A 152 -14.13 -8.25 36.22
C GLU A 152 -14.42 -9.41 35.29
N ARG A 153 -14.30 -9.17 33.98
CA ARG A 153 -14.22 -10.27 33.01
C ARG A 153 -13.02 -11.14 33.42
N PRO A 154 -13.15 -12.47 33.43
CA PRO A 154 -12.03 -13.35 33.73
C PRO A 154 -10.85 -12.98 32.82
N MET A 155 -9.68 -12.77 33.42
CA MET A 155 -8.46 -12.45 32.70
C MET A 155 -8.17 -13.56 31.70
N VAL A 156 -8.27 -13.21 30.43
CA VAL A 156 -7.73 -14.00 29.34
C VAL A 156 -6.23 -13.76 29.30
N GLU A 157 -5.44 -14.77 29.64
CA GLU A 157 -3.99 -14.71 29.39
C GLU A 157 -3.72 -14.94 27.90
N LEU A 158 -3.51 -13.84 27.17
CA LEU A 158 -2.84 -13.86 25.88
C LEU A 158 -1.33 -13.79 26.14
N ASN A 159 -0.61 -14.88 25.88
CA ASN A 159 0.86 -14.83 25.91
C ASN A 159 1.36 -14.22 24.60
N ILE A 160 1.11 -12.92 24.42
CA ILE A 160 1.67 -12.15 23.30
C ILE A 160 3.10 -11.78 23.70
N PRO A 161 4.11 -12.17 22.91
CA PRO A 161 5.47 -11.73 23.16
C PRO A 161 5.49 -10.21 23.23
N LYS A 162 6.09 -9.66 24.28
CA LYS A 162 6.30 -8.21 24.32
C LYS A 162 7.29 -7.83 23.23
N GLU A 163 7.16 -6.62 22.69
CA GLU A 163 8.08 -6.14 21.65
C GLU A 163 9.53 -6.26 22.11
N GLU A 164 9.82 -6.00 23.38
CA GLU A 164 11.16 -6.11 23.94
C GLU A 164 11.70 -7.55 23.97
N GLU A 165 10.83 -8.55 24.02
CA GLU A 165 11.19 -9.98 24.02
C GLU A 165 11.56 -10.49 22.63
N LEU A 166 11.14 -9.78 21.58
CA LEU A 166 11.44 -10.10 20.19
C LEU A 166 12.77 -9.49 19.71
N ILE A 167 13.32 -8.53 20.45
CA ILE A 167 14.63 -7.93 20.16
C ILE A 167 15.72 -8.96 20.43
N ARG A 168 16.31 -9.47 19.36
CA ARG A 168 17.38 -10.47 19.42
C ARG A 168 18.23 -10.40 18.15
N PRO A 169 19.46 -10.94 18.17
CA PRO A 169 20.31 -10.98 16.98
C PRO A 169 19.59 -11.66 15.81
N VAL A 170 19.49 -10.95 14.68
CA VAL A 170 18.87 -11.46 13.46
C VAL A 170 19.70 -12.62 12.91
N LYS A 171 19.05 -13.76 12.63
CA LYS A 171 19.73 -14.94 12.04
C LYS A 171 19.12 -15.34 10.70
N ARG A 172 17.82 -15.57 10.67
CA ARG A 172 17.01 -15.94 9.50
C ARG A 172 15.89 -14.92 9.34
N VAL A 173 16.04 -14.09 8.31
CA VAL A 173 15.13 -12.98 8.04
C VAL A 173 14.27 -13.24 6.82
N LEU A 174 12.97 -13.01 6.95
CA LEU A 174 12.07 -12.90 5.80
C LEU A 174 12.20 -11.50 5.19
N ILE A 175 12.55 -11.42 3.92
CA ILE A 175 12.54 -10.17 3.15
C ILE A 175 11.22 -10.07 2.40
N HIS A 176 10.33 -9.22 2.88
CA HIS A 176 9.05 -8.90 2.25
C HIS A 176 9.24 -7.69 1.33
N ALA A 177 9.88 -7.93 0.19
CA ALA A 177 10.12 -6.91 -0.82
C ALA A 177 10.26 -7.55 -2.20
N ARG A 178 10.06 -6.72 -3.23
CA ARG A 178 10.40 -7.03 -4.61
C ARG A 178 11.31 -5.95 -5.18
N GLY A 179 11.63 -6.02 -6.46
CA GLY A 179 12.24 -4.88 -7.14
C GLY A 179 13.64 -4.53 -6.63
N CYS A 180 14.07 -3.30 -6.94
CA CYS A 180 15.34 -2.75 -6.49
C CYS A 180 15.47 -2.81 -4.95
N THR A 181 14.37 -2.63 -4.22
CA THR A 181 14.34 -2.76 -2.76
C THR A 181 14.78 -4.15 -2.30
N ALA A 182 14.25 -5.22 -2.90
CA ALA A 182 14.67 -6.58 -2.58
C ALA A 182 16.16 -6.80 -2.88
N VAL A 183 16.67 -6.29 -4.01
CA VAL A 183 18.10 -6.37 -4.36
C VAL A 183 18.97 -5.77 -3.24
N LYS A 184 18.66 -4.55 -2.79
CA LYS A 184 19.40 -3.88 -1.71
C LYS A 184 19.31 -4.65 -0.39
N LEU A 185 18.11 -5.08 0.01
CA LEU A 185 17.90 -5.79 1.28
C LEU A 185 18.57 -7.17 1.29
N VAL A 186 18.41 -7.97 0.23
CA VAL A 186 19.03 -9.29 0.11
C VAL A 186 20.54 -9.16 0.08
N SER A 187 21.09 -8.23 -0.71
CA SER A 187 22.54 -7.99 -0.77
C SER A 187 23.11 -7.70 0.61
N ARG A 188 22.47 -6.79 1.36
CA ARG A 188 22.96 -6.41 2.69
C ARG A 188 22.77 -7.50 3.74
N ALA A 189 21.63 -8.19 3.73
CA ALA A 189 21.39 -9.31 4.64
C ALA A 189 22.42 -10.43 4.45
N LYS A 190 22.74 -10.78 3.19
CA LYS A 190 23.79 -11.76 2.86
C LYS A 190 25.17 -11.29 3.30
N ALA A 191 25.51 -10.01 3.07
CA ALA A 191 26.80 -9.45 3.48
C ALA A 191 27.01 -9.48 5.01
N LEU A 192 25.93 -9.36 5.78
CA LEU A 192 25.93 -9.48 7.24
C LEU A 192 25.90 -10.93 7.74
N GLY A 193 25.77 -11.91 6.83
CA GLY A 193 25.76 -13.33 7.15
C GLY A 193 24.41 -13.86 7.64
N HIS A 194 23.31 -13.14 7.39
CA HIS A 194 21.97 -13.62 7.69
C HIS A 194 21.50 -14.65 6.65
N GLU A 195 20.76 -15.65 7.11
CA GLU A 195 19.95 -16.51 6.26
C GLU A 195 18.74 -15.72 5.76
N VAL A 196 18.43 -15.84 4.47
CA VAL A 196 17.44 -14.99 3.81
C VAL A 196 16.32 -15.88 3.31
N VAL A 197 15.10 -15.56 3.71
CA VAL A 197 13.87 -16.10 3.13
C VAL A 197 13.28 -14.99 2.27
N LEU A 198 13.50 -15.07 0.97
CA LEU A 198 12.91 -14.14 0.02
C LEU A 198 11.57 -14.70 -0.45
N ILE A 199 10.52 -13.91 -0.31
CA ILE A 199 9.22 -14.25 -0.92
C ILE A 199 9.06 -13.49 -2.22
N GLN A 200 8.56 -14.16 -3.25
CA GLN A 200 8.28 -13.56 -4.55
C GLN A 200 6.92 -14.03 -5.07
N SER A 201 6.22 -13.15 -5.77
CA SER A 201 5.02 -13.49 -6.55
C SER A 201 5.37 -14.38 -7.74
N ASP A 202 4.38 -15.03 -8.38
CA ASP A 202 4.59 -15.83 -9.59
C ASP A 202 5.44 -15.09 -10.66
N PRO A 203 5.13 -13.82 -11.04
CA PRO A 203 5.92 -13.10 -12.04
C PRO A 203 7.31 -12.65 -11.59
N ASP A 204 7.63 -12.62 -10.29
CA ASP A 204 8.95 -12.23 -9.80
C ASP A 204 9.88 -13.43 -9.47
N MET A 205 9.45 -14.68 -9.71
CA MET A 205 10.25 -15.87 -9.39
C MET A 205 11.56 -16.00 -10.17
N GLU A 206 11.68 -15.30 -11.31
CA GLU A 206 12.90 -15.24 -12.14
C GLU A 206 13.61 -13.88 -12.07
N SER A 207 13.21 -13.04 -11.10
CA SER A 207 13.78 -11.72 -10.90
C SER A 207 15.24 -11.76 -10.41
N VAL A 208 15.96 -10.64 -10.54
CA VAL A 208 17.33 -10.50 -9.99
C VAL A 208 17.44 -10.91 -8.51
N PRO A 209 16.60 -10.44 -7.58
CA PRO A 209 16.71 -10.86 -6.18
C PRO A 209 16.42 -12.36 -5.97
N ALA A 210 15.59 -12.99 -6.82
CA ALA A 210 15.34 -14.43 -6.77
C ALA A 210 16.61 -15.24 -7.11
N GLU A 211 17.37 -14.82 -8.13
CA GLU A 211 18.66 -15.43 -8.44
C GLU A 211 19.67 -15.22 -7.32
N MET A 212 19.70 -14.02 -6.71
CA MET A 212 20.62 -13.72 -5.61
C MET A 212 20.50 -14.69 -4.41
N VAL A 213 19.33 -15.28 -4.18
CA VAL A 213 19.12 -16.27 -3.10
C VAL A 213 19.17 -17.71 -3.59
N SER A 214 19.18 -17.96 -4.90
CA SER A 214 19.12 -19.32 -5.47
C SER A 214 20.46 -20.05 -5.43
N ASP A 215 21.57 -19.32 -5.38
CA ASP A 215 22.93 -19.89 -5.47
C ASP A 215 23.46 -20.52 -4.17
N ASP A 216 22.90 -20.18 -3.01
CA ASP A 216 23.35 -20.71 -1.71
C ASP A 216 22.18 -21.36 -0.96
N PRO A 217 22.26 -22.66 -0.61
CA PRO A 217 21.18 -23.40 0.03
C PRO A 217 20.82 -22.91 1.45
N LYS A 218 21.60 -21.99 2.04
CA LYS A 218 21.22 -21.31 3.30
C LYS A 218 20.06 -20.36 3.13
N HIS A 219 19.87 -19.83 1.93
CA HIS A 219 18.76 -18.95 1.61
C HIS A 219 17.59 -19.75 1.03
N SER A 220 16.41 -19.15 1.03
CA SER A 220 15.20 -19.80 0.56
C SER A 220 14.41 -18.82 -0.28
N LEU A 221 14.02 -19.26 -1.47
CA LEU A 221 13.10 -18.56 -2.36
C LEU A 221 11.74 -19.24 -2.25
N VAL A 222 10.73 -18.50 -1.82
CA VAL A 222 9.37 -19.02 -1.61
C VAL A 222 8.39 -18.26 -2.49
N CYS A 223 7.64 -18.98 -3.30
CA CYS A 223 6.53 -18.38 -4.05
C CYS A 223 5.37 -18.09 -3.10
N ILE A 224 4.98 -16.81 -2.98
CA ILE A 224 3.78 -16.42 -2.22
C ILE A 224 2.49 -16.69 -3.01
N GLY A 225 2.60 -16.81 -4.33
CA GLY A 225 1.49 -16.99 -5.26
C GLY A 225 0.79 -15.68 -5.62
N GLY A 226 0.07 -15.70 -6.74
CA GLY A 226 -0.65 -14.55 -7.29
C GLY A 226 0.20 -13.75 -8.27
N ASN A 227 -0.48 -13.06 -9.18
CA ASN A 227 0.16 -12.20 -10.17
C ASN A 227 0.09 -10.72 -9.79
N THR A 228 -0.95 -10.35 -9.04
CA THR A 228 -1.17 -8.96 -8.62
C THR A 228 -0.69 -8.72 -7.19
N SER A 229 -0.46 -7.46 -6.84
CA SER A 229 -0.08 -7.07 -5.48
C SER A 229 -1.11 -7.51 -4.42
N ASP A 230 -2.41 -7.44 -4.74
CA ASP A 230 -3.50 -7.81 -3.84
C ASP A 230 -3.52 -9.32 -3.51
N GLU A 231 -3.22 -10.15 -4.52
CA GLU A 231 -3.13 -11.60 -4.35
C GLU A 231 -1.87 -12.04 -3.60
N SER A 232 -0.79 -11.26 -3.75
CA SER A 232 0.58 -11.58 -3.30
C SER A 232 1.05 -10.72 -2.12
N TYR A 233 1.80 -9.64 -2.37
CA TYR A 233 2.51 -8.83 -1.37
C TYR A 233 1.60 -8.04 -0.40
N LEU A 234 0.32 -7.83 -0.73
CA LEU A 234 -0.67 -7.23 0.19
C LEU A 234 -1.43 -8.30 1.00
N ASN A 235 -1.20 -9.58 0.71
CA ASN A 235 -1.81 -10.69 1.44
C ASN A 235 -1.02 -11.03 2.70
N ALA A 236 -1.24 -10.23 3.75
CA ALA A 236 -0.62 -10.39 5.07
C ALA A 236 -0.67 -11.84 5.60
N ARG A 237 -1.76 -12.57 5.37
CA ARG A 237 -1.93 -13.96 5.86
C ARG A 237 -0.97 -14.93 5.16
N SER A 238 -0.79 -14.78 3.86
CA SER A 238 0.18 -15.59 3.11
C SER A 238 1.60 -15.32 3.58
N VAL A 239 1.97 -14.06 3.79
CA VAL A 239 3.29 -13.67 4.31
C VAL A 239 3.56 -14.30 5.68
N ILE A 240 2.62 -14.20 6.61
CA ILE A 240 2.74 -14.79 7.95
C ILE A 240 2.82 -16.31 7.90
N SER A 241 2.00 -16.95 7.07
CA SER A 241 2.02 -18.41 6.91
C SER A 241 3.38 -18.91 6.41
N ILE A 242 4.02 -18.16 5.50
CA ILE A 242 5.38 -18.45 5.03
C ILE A 242 6.40 -18.19 6.15
N ALA A 243 6.28 -17.09 6.88
CA ALA A 243 7.17 -16.78 8.00
C ALA A 243 7.18 -17.91 9.05
N ASP A 244 6.00 -18.43 9.39
CA ASP A 244 5.83 -19.56 10.32
C ASP A 244 6.40 -20.87 9.76
N ALA A 245 6.12 -21.18 8.49
CA ALA A 245 6.62 -22.39 7.82
C ALA A 245 8.14 -22.41 7.70
N GLU A 246 8.73 -21.26 7.36
CA GLU A 246 10.17 -21.06 7.21
C GLU A 246 10.89 -20.77 8.53
N ARG A 247 10.14 -20.66 9.63
CA ARG A 247 10.63 -20.44 11.00
C ARG A 247 11.60 -19.27 11.09
N VAL A 248 11.24 -18.16 10.47
CA VAL A 248 12.06 -16.95 10.49
C VAL A 248 12.03 -16.33 11.89
N ASP A 249 13.13 -15.73 12.31
CA ASP A 249 13.16 -15.01 13.59
C ASP A 249 12.82 -13.53 13.44
N SER A 250 12.99 -12.98 12.24
CA SER A 250 12.81 -11.58 11.91
C SER A 250 12.18 -11.40 10.53
N LEU A 251 11.49 -10.27 10.31
CA LEU A 251 10.90 -9.88 9.04
C LEU A 251 11.28 -8.43 8.71
N HIS A 252 11.87 -8.21 7.54
CA HIS A 252 12.10 -6.87 7.00
C HIS A 252 11.01 -6.55 5.97
N PRO A 253 10.18 -5.51 6.19
CA PRO A 253 8.97 -5.30 5.40
C PRO A 253 9.20 -4.56 4.06
N GLY A 254 10.45 -4.25 3.70
CA GLY A 254 10.73 -3.47 2.50
C GLY A 254 10.25 -2.03 2.53
N ILE A 255 9.82 -1.58 1.36
CA ILE A 255 9.26 -0.25 1.05
C ILE A 255 7.93 -0.50 0.34
N GLY A 256 6.88 0.24 0.72
CA GLY A 256 5.53 0.03 0.19
C GLY A 256 4.87 -1.25 0.74
N PHE A 257 3.81 -1.71 0.08
CA PHE A 257 3.00 -2.85 0.53
C PHE A 257 2.57 -2.74 2.00
N LEU A 258 2.93 -3.71 2.82
CA LEU A 258 2.57 -3.80 4.24
C LEU A 258 3.58 -3.11 5.18
N SER A 259 4.60 -2.42 4.66
CA SER A 259 5.68 -1.83 5.48
C SER A 259 5.24 -0.70 6.40
N GLU A 260 4.13 -0.04 6.09
CA GLU A 260 3.53 1.02 6.91
C GLU A 260 2.20 0.59 7.52
N ASP A 261 1.83 -0.70 7.44
CA ASP A 261 0.61 -1.22 8.05
C ASP A 261 0.87 -1.62 9.52
N PRO A 262 0.36 -0.84 10.51
CA PRO A 262 0.53 -1.18 11.92
C PRO A 262 -0.14 -2.51 12.30
N ASN A 263 -1.24 -2.90 11.65
CA ASN A 263 -1.91 -4.18 11.93
C ASN A 263 -1.06 -5.36 11.46
N PHE A 264 -0.39 -5.22 10.32
CA PHE A 264 0.56 -6.23 9.86
C PHE A 264 1.76 -6.33 10.81
N ALA A 265 2.34 -5.21 11.22
CA ALA A 265 3.46 -5.21 12.16
C ALA A 265 3.08 -5.82 13.52
N ASP A 266 1.86 -5.58 14.02
CA ASP A 266 1.31 -6.22 15.22
C ASP A 266 1.11 -7.73 15.01
N LEU A 267 0.59 -8.14 13.86
CA LEU A 267 0.40 -9.54 13.50
C LEU A 267 1.74 -10.30 13.45
N VAL A 268 2.77 -9.74 12.81
CA VAL A 268 4.13 -10.31 12.76
C VAL A 268 4.65 -10.55 14.19
N ARG A 269 4.53 -9.54 15.07
CA ARG A 269 4.99 -9.64 16.46
C ARG A 269 4.22 -10.68 17.27
N LYS A 270 2.91 -10.79 17.09
CA LYS A 270 2.05 -11.81 17.73
C LYS A 270 2.44 -13.24 17.35
N HIS A 271 3.04 -13.43 16.17
CA HIS A 271 3.60 -14.71 15.73
C HIS A 271 5.04 -14.96 16.22
N GLY A 272 5.59 -14.11 17.09
CA GLY A 272 6.92 -14.30 17.67
C GLY A 272 8.07 -13.93 16.74
N VAL A 273 7.79 -13.16 15.69
CA VAL A 273 8.76 -12.68 14.69
C VAL A 273 9.10 -11.22 14.96
N ASN A 274 10.40 -10.89 14.94
CA ASN A 274 10.87 -9.51 15.12
C ASN A 274 10.59 -8.68 13.85
N PHE A 275 9.75 -7.66 13.95
CA PHE A 275 9.49 -6.75 12.85
C PHE A 275 10.60 -5.70 12.76
N ILE A 276 11.39 -5.71 11.68
CA ILE A 276 12.50 -4.77 11.47
C ILE A 276 11.92 -3.43 10.98
N GLY A 277 11.46 -2.63 11.94
CA GLY A 277 10.81 -1.35 11.71
C GLY A 277 10.40 -0.68 13.03
N PRO A 278 9.62 0.41 12.96
CA PRO A 278 9.16 1.12 14.15
C PRO A 278 8.10 0.34 14.95
N SER A 279 7.82 0.83 16.16
CA SER A 279 6.75 0.28 17.01
C SER A 279 5.38 0.48 16.36
N VAL A 280 4.42 -0.40 16.67
CA VAL A 280 3.03 -0.30 16.18
C VAL A 280 2.44 1.08 16.53
N MET A 281 2.68 1.54 17.76
CA MET A 281 2.20 2.84 18.24
C MET A 281 2.74 4.01 17.42
N SER A 282 4.04 3.98 17.08
CA SER A 282 4.65 5.03 16.25
C SER A 282 4.08 5.01 14.84
N MET A 283 3.82 3.83 14.27
CA MET A 283 3.19 3.66 12.95
C MET A 283 1.74 4.18 12.95
N GLU A 284 0.93 3.85 13.96
CA GLU A 284 -0.45 4.34 14.08
C GLU A 284 -0.51 5.86 14.26
N THR A 285 0.41 6.41 15.06
CA THR A 285 0.47 7.85 15.34
C THR A 285 0.86 8.64 14.09
N MET A 286 1.89 8.19 13.37
CA MET A 286 2.43 8.95 12.23
C MET A 286 1.80 8.59 10.88
N GLY A 287 1.25 7.38 10.73
CA GLY A 287 0.51 6.96 9.53
C GLY A 287 -0.89 7.59 9.44
N ASN A 288 -1.46 8.04 10.55
CA ASN A 288 -2.68 8.84 10.54
C ASN A 288 -2.34 10.34 10.45
N LYS A 289 -2.65 10.96 9.31
CA LYS A 289 -2.35 12.39 9.04
C LYS A 289 -2.82 13.34 10.15
N SER A 290 -4.01 13.14 10.71
CA SER A 290 -4.53 13.99 11.79
C SER A 290 -3.75 13.83 13.08
N ASN A 291 -3.42 12.58 13.46
CA ASN A 291 -2.61 12.31 14.65
C ASN A 291 -1.17 12.84 14.48
N ALA A 292 -0.58 12.64 13.30
CA ALA A 292 0.75 13.13 12.96
C ALA A 292 0.82 14.67 13.08
N ILE A 293 -0.16 15.38 12.50
CA ILE A 293 -0.27 16.85 12.60
C ILE A 293 -0.42 17.28 14.06
N ASN A 294 -1.36 16.71 14.81
CA ASN A 294 -1.59 17.09 16.21
C ASN A 294 -0.36 16.84 17.09
N THR A 295 0.32 15.71 16.90
CA THR A 295 1.54 15.34 17.62
C THR A 295 2.65 16.33 17.31
N THR A 296 2.84 16.64 16.03
CA THR A 296 3.85 17.59 15.54
C THR A 296 3.61 19.02 16.04
N MET A 297 2.35 19.46 16.05
CA MET A 297 1.96 20.76 16.62
C MET A 297 2.22 20.84 18.13
N SER A 298 2.01 19.74 18.87
CA SER A 298 2.20 19.71 20.33
C SER A 298 3.66 19.91 20.77
N ILE A 299 4.62 19.76 19.84
CA ILE A 299 6.06 19.93 20.06
C ILE A 299 6.63 21.16 19.32
N ASP A 300 5.76 22.10 18.96
CA ASP A 300 6.09 23.37 18.30
C ASP A 300 6.82 23.20 16.94
N VAL A 301 6.51 22.14 16.21
CA VAL A 301 6.95 21.99 14.82
C VAL A 301 5.85 22.55 13.89
N PRO A 302 6.17 23.50 12.99
CA PRO A 302 5.18 24.08 12.10
C PRO A 302 4.57 23.04 11.16
N VAL A 303 3.27 23.10 10.96
CA VAL A 303 2.51 22.32 9.96
C VAL A 303 1.90 23.29 8.95
N VAL A 304 1.46 22.80 7.79
CA VAL A 304 0.78 23.64 6.79
C VAL A 304 -0.43 24.32 7.45
N PRO A 305 -0.50 25.65 7.48
CA PRO A 305 -1.60 26.35 8.12
C PRO A 305 -2.93 26.01 7.45
N GLY A 306 -3.96 25.75 8.25
CA GLY A 306 -5.27 25.37 7.75
C GLY A 306 -6.35 25.52 8.83
N SER A 307 -7.60 25.33 8.45
CA SER A 307 -8.71 25.32 9.41
C SER A 307 -8.65 24.05 10.27
N HIS A 308 -8.82 24.21 11.57
CA HIS A 308 -8.97 23.09 12.50
C HIS A 308 -10.38 22.49 12.37
N GLY A 309 -10.60 21.76 11.27
CA GLY A 309 -11.88 21.16 10.91
C GLY A 309 -12.70 22.02 9.93
N ILE A 310 -14.00 21.74 9.90
CA ILE A 310 -14.95 22.34 8.96
C ILE A 310 -15.15 23.83 9.25
N VAL A 311 -15.19 24.61 8.18
CA VAL A 311 -15.51 26.04 8.19
C VAL A 311 -16.98 26.20 7.82
N ASP A 312 -17.76 26.71 8.77
CA ASP A 312 -19.22 26.77 8.74
C ASP A 312 -19.78 28.02 8.03
N SER A 313 -18.94 29.03 7.81
CA SER A 313 -19.34 30.34 7.29
C SER A 313 -18.22 31.02 6.53
N SER A 314 -18.60 31.88 5.58
CA SER A 314 -17.65 32.62 4.75
C SER A 314 -16.84 33.66 5.53
N GLU A 315 -17.41 34.18 6.63
CA GLU A 315 -16.80 35.12 7.56
C GLU A 315 -15.69 34.45 8.36
N LYS A 316 -15.97 33.28 8.94
CA LYS A 316 -14.96 32.46 9.61
C LYS A 316 -13.88 32.01 8.64
N ALA A 317 -14.26 31.72 7.39
CA ALA A 317 -13.31 31.43 6.33
C ALA A 317 -12.37 32.62 6.09
N ALA A 318 -12.88 33.86 6.13
CA ALA A 318 -12.07 35.08 5.96
C ALA A 318 -11.10 35.28 7.11
N GLU A 319 -11.57 35.14 8.35
CA GLU A 319 -10.72 35.24 9.53
C GLU A 319 -9.57 34.22 9.49
N ILE A 320 -9.88 32.96 9.17
CA ILE A 320 -8.86 31.91 9.04
C ILE A 320 -7.91 32.21 7.88
N SER A 321 -8.43 32.64 6.73
CA SER A 321 -7.62 32.94 5.55
C SER A 321 -6.70 34.16 5.75
N GLU A 322 -7.13 35.16 6.52
CA GLU A 322 -6.29 36.30 6.91
C GLU A 322 -5.17 35.88 7.86
N GLN A 323 -5.43 34.95 8.78
CA GLN A 323 -4.41 34.39 9.68
C GLN A 323 -3.39 33.53 8.93
N ILE A 324 -3.85 32.72 7.96
CA ILE A 324 -3.00 31.88 7.10
C ILE A 324 -2.22 32.74 6.09
N GLY A 325 -2.82 33.82 5.61
CA GLY A 325 -2.35 34.64 4.52
C GLY A 325 -2.67 34.02 3.14
N TYR A 326 -3.12 34.86 2.20
CA TYR A 326 -3.41 34.45 0.84
C TYR A 326 -2.14 34.11 0.02
N PRO A 327 -2.23 33.27 -1.03
CA PRO A 327 -3.40 32.52 -1.45
C PRO A 327 -3.72 31.33 -0.52
N VAL A 328 -5.01 30.98 -0.44
CA VAL A 328 -5.51 29.82 0.31
C VAL A 328 -6.32 28.90 -0.59
N LEU A 329 -6.45 27.65 -0.19
CA LEU A 329 -7.19 26.61 -0.90
C LEU A 329 -8.45 26.27 -0.10
N LEU A 330 -9.61 26.45 -0.73
CA LEU A 330 -10.89 25.94 -0.23
C LEU A 330 -11.08 24.52 -0.76
N LYS A 331 -11.26 23.55 0.13
CA LYS A 331 -11.51 22.15 -0.22
C LYS A 331 -12.78 21.64 0.42
N ALA A 332 -13.58 20.89 -0.34
CA ALA A 332 -14.68 20.11 0.19
C ALA A 332 -14.18 18.89 0.98
N VAL A 333 -14.82 18.56 2.09
CA VAL A 333 -14.46 17.40 2.95
C VAL A 333 -14.54 16.07 2.19
N HIS A 334 -15.48 15.96 1.24
CA HIS A 334 -15.70 14.76 0.43
C HIS A 334 -15.36 14.94 -1.06
N GLY A 335 -14.54 15.94 -1.41
CA GLY A 335 -14.21 16.26 -2.80
C GLY A 335 -13.12 15.37 -3.40
N GLY A 336 -13.29 14.97 -4.67
CA GLY A 336 -12.31 14.24 -5.48
C GLY A 336 -12.48 14.55 -6.98
N GLY A 337 -11.41 14.42 -7.77
CA GLY A 337 -11.44 14.62 -9.24
C GLY A 337 -11.53 16.09 -9.68
N GLY A 338 -10.94 17.02 -8.94
CA GLY A 338 -10.89 18.46 -9.27
C GLY A 338 -12.17 19.26 -8.99
N LYS A 339 -13.26 18.58 -8.58
CA LYS A 339 -14.52 19.23 -8.18
C LYS A 339 -14.53 19.54 -6.69
N GLY A 340 -14.99 20.74 -6.32
CA GLY A 340 -15.03 21.19 -4.92
C GLY A 340 -13.67 21.67 -4.36
N ILE A 341 -12.76 22.11 -5.23
CA ILE A 341 -11.48 22.74 -4.85
C ILE A 341 -11.36 24.10 -5.53
N GLN A 342 -11.13 25.18 -4.77
CA GLN A 342 -10.88 26.50 -5.33
C GLN A 342 -9.71 27.22 -4.65
N VAL A 343 -8.88 27.84 -5.47
CA VAL A 343 -7.81 28.72 -5.00
C VAL A 343 -8.38 30.12 -4.83
N VAL A 344 -8.27 30.66 -3.62
CA VAL A 344 -8.64 32.02 -3.29
C VAL A 344 -7.36 32.84 -3.25
N GLN A 345 -7.21 33.75 -4.21
CA GLN A 345 -5.97 34.52 -4.37
C GLN A 345 -5.95 35.78 -3.51
N LYS A 346 -7.13 36.36 -3.25
CA LYS A 346 -7.28 37.62 -2.52
C LYS A 346 -8.53 37.63 -1.64
N PRO A 347 -8.56 38.45 -0.57
CA PRO A 347 -9.69 38.52 0.36
C PRO A 347 -11.04 38.78 -0.32
N GLU A 348 -11.06 39.61 -1.37
CA GLU A 348 -12.31 40.03 -2.03
C GLU A 348 -13.02 38.86 -2.75
N GLN A 349 -12.28 37.80 -3.07
CA GLN A 349 -12.82 36.64 -3.78
C GLN A 349 -13.43 35.61 -2.83
N LEU A 350 -13.08 35.65 -1.54
CA LEU A 350 -13.34 34.55 -0.62
C LEU A 350 -14.83 34.27 -0.45
N HIS A 351 -15.65 35.29 -0.17
CA HIS A 351 -17.07 35.09 0.06
C HIS A 351 -17.77 34.44 -1.15
N GLN A 352 -17.46 34.93 -2.35
CA GLN A 352 -18.02 34.38 -3.59
C GLN A 352 -17.58 32.94 -3.82
N LEU A 353 -16.27 32.67 -3.73
CA LEU A 353 -15.71 31.34 -3.96
C LEU A 353 -16.16 30.34 -2.89
N PHE A 354 -16.28 30.75 -1.63
CA PHE A 354 -16.80 29.92 -0.55
C PHE A 354 -18.21 29.41 -0.88
N HIS A 355 -19.14 30.31 -1.22
CA HIS A 355 -20.50 29.91 -1.59
C HIS A 355 -20.54 29.03 -2.84
N GLN A 356 -19.75 29.37 -3.85
CA GLN A 356 -19.65 28.58 -5.08
C GLN A 356 -19.22 27.14 -4.78
N VAL A 357 -18.12 26.96 -4.03
CA VAL A 357 -17.60 25.63 -3.68
C VAL A 357 -18.57 24.89 -2.76
N THR A 358 -19.20 25.55 -1.79
CA THR A 358 -20.22 24.91 -0.94
C THR A 358 -21.38 24.37 -1.77
N THR A 359 -21.88 25.13 -2.74
CA THR A 359 -22.97 24.69 -3.62
C THR A 359 -22.54 23.57 -4.55
N GLU A 360 -21.34 23.67 -5.14
CA GLU A 360 -20.76 22.63 -5.99
C GLU A 360 -20.57 21.32 -5.21
N ALA A 361 -20.02 21.41 -3.99
CA ALA A 361 -19.79 20.27 -3.12
C ALA A 361 -21.11 19.60 -2.71
N LYS A 362 -22.14 20.39 -2.34
CA LYS A 362 -23.49 19.83 -2.06
C LYS A 362 -24.08 19.13 -3.26
N ALA A 363 -23.93 19.70 -4.46
CA ALA A 363 -24.49 19.13 -5.68
C ALA A 363 -23.76 17.86 -6.12
N ALA A 364 -22.44 17.81 -5.98
CA ALA A 364 -21.61 16.69 -6.40
C ALA A 364 -21.56 15.56 -5.37
N PHE A 365 -21.53 15.88 -4.07
CA PHE A 365 -21.20 14.92 -2.99
C PHE A 365 -22.26 14.85 -1.88
N GLY A 366 -23.36 15.62 -1.97
CA GLY A 366 -24.40 15.65 -0.95
C GLY A 366 -24.00 16.34 0.37
N ASN A 367 -22.74 16.78 0.49
CA ASN A 367 -22.19 17.50 1.64
C ASN A 367 -21.47 18.78 1.17
N GLY A 368 -21.78 19.91 1.80
CA GLY A 368 -21.19 21.22 1.50
C GLY A 368 -20.08 21.67 2.45
N ASP A 369 -19.66 20.80 3.36
CA ASP A 369 -18.65 21.10 4.36
C ASP A 369 -17.30 21.38 3.67
N LEU A 370 -16.73 22.54 4.00
CA LEU A 370 -15.45 22.99 3.46
C LEU A 370 -14.41 23.10 4.57
N TYR A 371 -13.14 22.98 4.21
CA TYR A 371 -12.00 23.34 5.03
C TYR A 371 -11.02 24.20 4.22
N ILE A 372 -10.15 24.92 4.92
CA ILE A 372 -9.17 25.83 4.32
C ILE A 372 -7.77 25.31 4.59
N GLU A 373 -6.89 25.37 3.60
CA GLU A 373 -5.46 25.15 3.75
C GLU A 373 -4.69 26.28 3.08
N LYS A 374 -3.45 26.52 3.49
CA LYS A 374 -2.52 27.37 2.74
C LYS A 374 -2.34 26.78 1.34
N PHE A 375 -2.46 27.62 0.31
CA PHE A 375 -2.13 27.20 -1.04
C PHE A 375 -0.63 27.44 -1.28
N VAL A 376 0.14 26.36 -1.34
CA VAL A 376 1.58 26.41 -1.60
C VAL A 376 1.81 26.01 -3.06
N THR A 377 2.22 26.96 -3.90
CA THR A 377 2.46 26.72 -5.34
C THR A 377 3.89 26.32 -5.64
N ASN A 378 4.84 26.97 -4.97
CA ASN A 378 6.26 26.87 -5.27
C ASN A 378 6.96 26.28 -4.05
N LEU A 379 6.92 24.96 -3.93
CA LEU A 379 7.55 24.26 -2.82
C LEU A 379 8.76 23.45 -3.26
N ARG A 380 9.78 23.46 -2.40
CA ARG A 380 10.78 22.40 -2.38
C ARG A 380 10.29 21.29 -1.47
N HIS A 381 10.33 20.07 -1.98
CA HIS A 381 10.11 18.87 -1.18
C HIS A 381 11.43 18.53 -0.49
N ILE A 382 11.51 18.82 0.80
CA ILE A 382 12.70 18.57 1.63
C ILE A 382 12.39 17.47 2.61
N GLU A 383 13.28 16.51 2.78
CA GLU A 383 13.08 15.44 3.74
C GLU A 383 14.33 15.17 4.56
N ALA A 384 14.15 14.68 5.79
CA ALA A 384 15.22 14.44 6.75
C ALA A 384 15.28 12.95 7.13
N GLN A 385 16.42 12.32 6.84
CA GLN A 385 16.66 10.93 7.19
C GLN A 385 17.03 10.80 8.67
N LEU A 386 16.34 9.93 9.41
CA LEU A 386 16.70 9.61 10.78
C LEU A 386 16.85 8.11 11.03
N LEU A 387 17.62 7.81 12.07
CA LEU A 387 17.76 6.51 12.71
C LEU A 387 17.54 6.71 14.21
N ARG A 388 16.75 5.85 14.84
CA ARG A 388 16.58 5.85 16.29
C ARG A 388 16.72 4.44 16.85
N ASP A 389 17.60 4.27 17.84
CA ASP A 389 17.77 2.97 18.50
C ASP A 389 16.81 2.79 19.68
N MET A 390 16.79 1.56 20.22
CA MET A 390 15.92 1.21 21.36
C MET A 390 16.44 1.74 22.71
N HIS A 391 17.62 2.37 22.70
CA HIS A 391 18.23 3.02 23.87
C HIS A 391 17.87 4.51 23.93
N GLY A 392 17.03 5.00 23.01
CA GLY A 392 16.57 6.38 22.95
C GLY A 392 17.55 7.33 22.26
N ASN A 393 18.54 6.82 21.51
CA ASN A 393 19.46 7.66 20.76
C ASN A 393 18.91 7.93 19.36
N THR A 394 18.67 9.20 19.06
CA THR A 394 18.23 9.67 17.74
C THR A 394 19.40 10.25 16.95
N ARG A 395 19.50 9.90 15.67
CA ARG A 395 20.52 10.38 14.74
C ARG A 395 19.86 10.80 13.42
N VAL A 396 19.76 12.10 13.19
CA VAL A 396 19.34 12.65 11.90
C VAL A 396 20.57 12.79 10.99
N ILE A 397 20.63 11.99 9.93
CA ILE A 397 21.84 11.76 9.14
C ILE A 397 21.85 12.48 7.79
N GLY A 398 21.10 13.57 7.65
CA GLY A 398 21.12 14.40 6.45
C GLY A 398 19.74 14.80 6.00
N ILE A 399 19.72 15.58 4.92
CA ILE A 399 18.49 15.94 4.21
C ILE A 399 18.56 15.45 2.77
N ARG A 400 17.41 15.34 2.11
CA ARG A 400 17.31 15.18 0.67
C ARG A 400 16.35 16.21 0.08
N ASP A 401 16.63 16.63 -1.15
CA ASP A 401 15.72 17.43 -1.98
C ASP A 401 15.13 16.52 -3.06
N CYS A 402 13.81 16.35 -3.00
CA CYS A 402 13.05 15.44 -3.86
C CYS A 402 12.10 16.21 -4.79
N SER A 403 12.44 17.47 -5.09
CA SER A 403 11.52 18.37 -5.81
C SER A 403 11.37 18.04 -7.30
N VAL A 404 12.28 17.25 -7.89
CA VAL A 404 12.13 16.79 -9.29
C VAL A 404 11.18 15.60 -9.31
N GLN A 405 9.90 15.88 -9.57
CA GLN A 405 8.82 14.90 -9.50
C GLN A 405 7.82 15.04 -10.65
N ARG A 406 7.14 13.94 -11.01
CA ARG A 406 6.03 13.89 -11.97
C ARG A 406 4.78 13.36 -11.27
N ASN A 407 3.67 14.10 -11.27
CA ASN A 407 2.43 13.67 -10.59
C ASN A 407 2.67 13.19 -9.14
N ASN A 408 3.51 13.91 -8.40
CA ASN A 408 3.97 13.59 -7.03
C ASN A 408 4.83 12.32 -6.91
N GLN A 409 5.30 11.74 -8.01
CA GLN A 409 6.28 10.66 -8.01
C GLN A 409 7.69 11.25 -8.18
N LYS A 410 8.56 11.01 -7.20
CA LYS A 410 9.96 11.45 -7.21
C LYS A 410 10.73 10.75 -8.35
N LEU A 411 11.50 11.50 -9.12
CA LEU A 411 12.27 11.01 -10.27
C LEU A 411 13.79 11.16 -10.06
N MET A 412 14.20 12.25 -9.40
CA MET A 412 15.59 12.52 -9.04
C MET A 412 15.67 13.13 -7.65
N GLU A 413 16.68 12.71 -6.90
CA GLU A 413 16.85 13.07 -5.50
C GLU A 413 18.28 13.49 -5.22
N GLU A 414 18.43 14.61 -4.53
CA GLU A 414 19.72 15.20 -4.21
C GLU A 414 19.99 15.14 -2.71
N SER A 415 21.24 14.90 -2.28
CA SER A 415 21.63 14.82 -0.86
C SER A 415 21.63 16.16 -0.12
N GLY A 416 21.08 17.19 -0.74
CA GLY A 416 21.09 18.58 -0.31
C GLY A 416 20.15 19.38 -1.19
N SER A 417 19.92 20.64 -0.82
CA SER A 417 19.07 21.54 -1.58
C SER A 417 19.82 22.82 -1.90
N THR A 418 19.72 23.28 -3.14
CA THR A 418 20.31 24.54 -3.61
C THR A 418 19.55 25.76 -3.10
N MET A 419 18.26 25.59 -2.78
CA MET A 419 17.38 26.69 -2.38
C MET A 419 17.08 26.73 -0.89
N LEU A 420 17.38 25.66 -0.13
CA LEU A 420 17.17 25.62 1.31
C LEU A 420 18.27 26.40 2.06
N PRO A 421 17.94 27.53 2.72
CA PRO A 421 18.92 28.27 3.50
C PRO A 421 19.39 27.46 4.72
N GLU A 422 20.66 27.65 5.14
CA GLU A 422 21.24 26.89 6.26
C GLU A 422 20.44 27.03 7.56
N LYS A 423 19.79 28.18 7.80
CA LYS A 423 18.89 28.38 8.96
C LYS A 423 17.76 27.33 8.97
N TRP A 424 17.17 27.05 7.81
CA TRP A 424 16.07 26.11 7.66
C TRP A 424 16.57 24.68 7.64
N ARG A 425 17.74 24.44 7.05
CA ARG A 425 18.42 23.14 7.14
C ARG A 425 18.61 22.69 8.58
N GLN A 426 19.13 23.56 9.44
CA GLN A 426 19.31 23.26 10.87
C GLN A 426 17.98 23.03 11.60
N LYS A 427 16.93 23.77 11.22
CA LYS A 427 15.58 23.59 11.77
C LYS A 427 14.96 22.26 11.34
N VAL A 428 15.03 21.89 10.07
CA VAL A 428 14.57 20.61 9.54
C VAL A 428 15.21 19.44 10.29
N LEU A 429 16.53 19.48 10.48
CA LEU A 429 17.24 18.45 11.24
C LEU A 429 16.75 18.37 12.70
N SER A 430 16.61 19.51 13.37
CA SER A 430 16.10 19.56 14.75
C SER A 430 14.64 19.15 14.87
N TYR A 431 13.79 19.49 13.90
CA TYR A 431 12.37 19.11 13.89
C TYR A 431 12.22 17.61 13.70
N ALA A 432 12.99 17.00 12.78
CA ALA A 432 12.98 15.56 12.58
C ALA A 432 13.38 14.79 13.86
N GLU A 433 14.41 15.26 14.57
CA GLU A 433 14.82 14.69 15.85
C GLU A 433 13.70 14.78 16.90
N LYS A 434 13.10 15.97 17.08
CA LYS A 434 12.00 16.18 18.02
C LYS A 434 10.78 15.29 17.74
N ILE A 435 10.40 15.16 16.46
CA ILE A 435 9.27 14.31 16.05
C ILE A 435 9.56 12.86 16.41
N ALA A 436 10.75 12.35 16.08
CA ALA A 436 11.14 10.98 16.38
C ALA A 436 11.14 10.69 17.88
N ASP A 437 11.62 11.62 18.70
CA ASP A 437 11.63 11.49 20.15
C ASP A 437 10.22 11.51 20.74
N ALA A 438 9.34 12.40 20.24
CA ALA A 438 7.97 12.54 20.72
C ALA A 438 7.13 11.28 20.51
N VAL A 439 7.36 10.54 19.42
CA VAL A 439 6.65 9.29 19.11
C VAL A 439 7.41 8.04 19.52
N ASN A 440 8.52 8.19 20.26
CA ASN A 440 9.42 7.12 20.65
C ASN A 440 9.77 6.19 19.47
N TYR A 441 10.14 6.78 18.34
CA TYR A 441 10.36 6.06 17.08
C TYR A 441 11.50 5.03 17.19
N THR A 442 11.49 3.96 16.39
CA THR A 442 12.59 2.99 16.35
C THR A 442 12.89 2.61 14.91
N GLY A 443 14.17 2.39 14.59
CA GLY A 443 14.62 2.01 13.25
C GLY A 443 14.86 3.22 12.35
N ALA A 444 14.73 3.01 11.03
CA ALA A 444 14.87 4.05 10.03
C ALA A 444 13.51 4.70 9.73
N GLY A 445 13.53 6.01 9.53
CA GLY A 445 12.35 6.77 9.11
C GLY A 445 12.76 8.07 8.44
N THR A 446 11.81 8.70 7.78
CA THR A 446 12.02 10.00 7.15
C THR A 446 10.91 10.94 7.50
N VAL A 447 11.26 12.16 7.88
CA VAL A 447 10.31 13.26 8.08
C VAL A 447 10.35 14.16 6.85
N GLU A 448 9.23 14.31 6.18
CA GLU A 448 9.08 15.14 4.98
C GLU A 448 8.53 16.53 5.34
N PHE A 449 9.03 17.53 4.63
CA PHE A 449 8.75 18.95 4.83
C PHE A 449 8.49 19.65 3.49
N ILE A 450 7.59 20.61 3.54
CA ILE A 450 7.34 21.60 2.49
C ILE A 450 8.18 22.84 2.83
N TYR A 451 9.10 23.21 1.95
CA TYR A 451 9.72 24.54 1.98
C TYR A 451 9.01 25.45 0.98
N ASP A 452 8.16 26.33 1.50
CA ASP A 452 7.47 27.37 0.73
C ASP A 452 8.48 28.49 0.44
N VAL A 453 9.01 28.49 -0.79
CA VAL A 453 10.06 29.42 -1.23
C VAL A 453 9.59 30.88 -1.17
N PRO A 454 8.41 31.26 -1.72
CA PRO A 454 7.89 32.62 -1.61
C PRO A 454 7.72 33.13 -0.18
N SER A 455 7.22 32.28 0.73
CA SER A 455 6.94 32.67 2.11
C SER A 455 8.16 32.50 3.04
N ASP A 456 9.26 31.93 2.56
CA ASP A 456 10.45 31.58 3.34
C ASP A 456 10.10 30.80 4.62
N ALA A 457 9.30 29.74 4.46
CA ALA A 457 8.72 28.97 5.56
C ALA A 457 8.85 27.46 5.35
N ILE A 458 9.06 26.72 6.45
CA ILE A 458 9.11 25.26 6.48
C ILE A 458 7.91 24.72 7.23
N TYR A 459 7.24 23.74 6.64
CA TYR A 459 6.09 23.04 7.22
C TYR A 459 6.32 21.53 7.19
N PHE A 460 6.02 20.83 8.29
CA PHE A 460 5.91 19.38 8.31
C PHE A 460 4.79 18.95 7.34
N MET A 461 5.09 17.91 6.57
CA MET A 461 4.16 17.32 5.62
C MET A 461 3.69 15.95 6.10
N GLU A 462 4.63 15.02 6.30
CA GLU A 462 4.37 13.67 6.78
C GLU A 462 5.63 13.02 7.35
N MET A 463 5.48 11.84 7.93
CA MET A 463 6.61 10.99 8.31
C MET A 463 6.39 9.61 7.72
N ASN A 464 7.32 9.18 6.87
CA ASN A 464 7.35 7.84 6.32
C ASN A 464 7.96 6.91 7.37
N THR A 465 7.18 5.98 7.90
CA THR A 465 7.56 5.11 9.02
C THR A 465 8.29 3.84 8.54
N ARG A 466 9.18 4.01 7.56
CA ARG A 466 9.88 2.94 6.84
C ARG A 466 11.15 3.46 6.16
N LEU A 467 11.85 2.54 5.49
CA LEU A 467 12.87 2.89 4.51
C LEU A 467 12.23 3.59 3.28
N GLN A 468 12.99 4.44 2.60
CA GLN A 468 12.58 5.11 1.35
C GLN A 468 13.49 4.70 0.20
N VAL A 469 13.03 4.90 -1.03
CA VAL A 469 13.75 4.47 -2.24
C VAL A 469 15.09 5.19 -2.33
N GLU A 470 15.06 6.51 -2.07
CA GLU A 470 16.14 7.49 -2.15
C GLU A 470 17.10 7.50 -0.95
N HIS A 471 17.00 6.51 -0.04
CA HIS A 471 17.96 6.35 1.05
C HIS A 471 19.44 6.25 0.61
N PRO A 472 19.80 5.63 -0.54
CA PRO A 472 21.20 5.47 -0.94
C PRO A 472 21.91 6.80 -1.20
N VAL A 473 21.17 7.85 -1.61
CA VAL A 473 21.71 9.22 -1.72
C VAL A 473 22.32 9.70 -0.40
N THR A 474 21.67 9.37 0.73
CA THR A 474 22.20 9.64 2.06
C THR A 474 23.39 8.74 2.38
N GLU A 475 23.33 7.46 2.03
CA GLU A 475 24.41 6.50 2.32
C GLU A 475 25.73 6.91 1.66
N VAL A 476 25.72 7.27 0.36
CA VAL A 476 26.95 7.61 -0.39
C VAL A 476 27.64 8.87 0.13
N VAL A 477 26.89 9.81 0.70
CA VAL A 477 27.45 11.05 1.27
C VAL A 477 27.90 10.86 2.71
N THR A 478 27.16 10.07 3.50
CA THR A 478 27.40 9.91 4.93
C THR A 478 28.36 8.79 5.30
N GLY A 479 28.47 7.78 4.43
CA GLY A 479 29.13 6.51 4.70
C GLY A 479 28.37 5.61 5.68
N VAL A 480 27.10 5.91 5.99
CA VAL A 480 26.24 5.08 6.84
C VAL A 480 25.38 4.19 5.95
N ASP A 481 25.54 2.88 6.05
CA ASP A 481 24.62 1.92 5.44
C ASP A 481 23.36 1.82 6.31
N ILE A 482 22.25 2.39 5.83
CA ILE A 482 21.00 2.53 6.57
C ILE A 482 20.36 1.16 6.80
N VAL A 483 20.42 0.28 5.80
CA VAL A 483 19.86 -1.08 5.89
C VAL A 483 20.61 -1.91 6.92
N GLU A 484 21.95 -1.83 6.96
CA GLU A 484 22.74 -2.43 8.03
C GLU A 484 22.32 -1.91 9.40
N LYS A 485 22.11 -0.58 9.52
CA LYS A 485 21.67 0.00 10.80
C LYS A 485 20.29 -0.47 11.19
N GLN A 486 19.36 -0.71 10.26
CA GLN A 486 18.07 -1.31 10.58
C GLN A 486 18.23 -2.71 11.19
N PHE A 487 19.08 -3.57 10.62
CA PHE A 487 19.37 -4.90 11.18
C PHE A 487 20.03 -4.83 12.57
N GLN A 488 20.98 -3.92 12.77
CA GLN A 488 21.67 -3.73 14.05
C GLN A 488 20.74 -3.17 15.12
N ILE A 489 19.93 -2.17 14.80
CA ILE A 489 18.92 -1.60 15.71
C ILE A 489 17.91 -2.66 16.11
N ALA A 490 17.38 -3.45 15.15
CA ALA A 490 16.47 -4.55 15.42
C ALA A 490 17.11 -5.68 16.25
N SER A 491 18.44 -5.81 16.21
CA SER A 491 19.22 -6.71 17.06
C SER A 491 19.52 -6.14 18.46
N GLY A 492 19.06 -4.92 18.76
CA GLY A 492 19.24 -4.25 20.05
C GLY A 492 20.54 -3.45 20.19
N GLU A 493 21.30 -3.25 19.10
CA GLU A 493 22.53 -2.47 19.13
C GLU A 493 22.26 -0.96 19.29
N SER A 494 23.21 -0.26 19.91
CA SER A 494 23.11 1.19 20.07
C SER A 494 23.84 1.96 18.96
N ILE A 495 23.22 3.05 18.52
CA ILE A 495 23.77 4.02 17.57
C ILE A 495 24.38 5.26 18.25
N GLU A 496 24.48 5.29 19.59
CA GLU A 496 25.04 6.42 20.34
C GLU A 496 26.42 6.83 19.80
N LYS A 497 27.29 5.87 19.47
CA LYS A 497 28.66 6.14 18.99
C LYS A 497 28.78 6.21 17.47
N MET A 498 27.67 6.16 16.75
CA MET A 498 27.66 6.25 15.29
C MET A 498 28.22 7.60 14.84
N LYS A 499 29.20 7.55 13.93
CA LYS A 499 29.82 8.73 13.32
C LYS A 499 29.48 8.73 11.83
N PHE A 500 29.20 9.91 11.31
CA PHE A 500 28.97 10.14 9.89
C PHE A 500 29.54 11.51 9.51
N GLN A 501 29.89 11.70 8.23
CA GLN A 501 30.38 12.98 7.71
C GLN A 501 29.50 13.39 6.54
N GLY A 502 29.08 14.65 6.45
CA GLY A 502 28.39 15.15 5.26
C GLY A 502 29.38 15.75 4.27
N LYS A 503 30.12 14.92 3.52
CA LYS A 503 31.12 15.39 2.54
C LYS A 503 30.77 14.94 1.13
N GLY A 504 30.83 15.88 0.20
CA GLY A 504 30.48 15.63 -1.20
C GLY A 504 29.00 15.84 -1.46
N TYR A 505 28.50 15.22 -2.51
CA TYR A 505 27.14 15.37 -2.99
C TYR A 505 26.66 14.06 -3.61
N GLY A 506 25.47 13.62 -3.23
CA GLY A 506 24.79 12.45 -3.78
C GLY A 506 23.69 12.91 -4.73
N LEU A 507 23.58 12.24 -5.88
CA LEU A 507 22.50 12.40 -6.84
C LEU A 507 21.99 11.02 -7.23
N GLU A 508 20.72 10.74 -7.00
CA GLU A 508 20.03 9.55 -7.51
C GLU A 508 19.15 9.90 -8.70
N VAL A 509 19.10 8.99 -9.65
CA VAL A 509 18.11 9.00 -10.74
C VAL A 509 17.39 7.66 -10.78
N ARG A 510 16.06 7.72 -10.93
CA ARG A 510 15.19 6.56 -11.05
C ARG A 510 14.96 6.21 -12.51
N VAL A 511 15.54 5.10 -12.96
CA VAL A 511 15.31 4.58 -14.30
C VAL A 511 14.03 3.75 -14.30
N ASN A 512 13.02 4.25 -14.99
CA ASN A 512 11.72 3.61 -15.13
C ASN A 512 11.56 3.03 -16.54
N ALA A 513 10.91 1.86 -16.64
CA ALA A 513 10.47 1.23 -17.88
C ALA A 513 9.20 1.93 -18.38
N GLU A 514 9.37 3.07 -19.03
CA GLU A 514 8.30 3.91 -19.54
C GLU A 514 8.73 4.66 -20.80
N LYS A 515 7.75 5.08 -21.60
CA LYS A 515 7.95 5.97 -22.75
C LYS A 515 7.07 7.21 -22.65
N ALA A 516 7.54 8.30 -23.24
CA ALA A 516 6.73 9.48 -23.44
C ALA A 516 5.69 9.22 -24.54
N VAL A 517 4.49 9.78 -24.39
CA VAL A 517 3.44 9.82 -25.41
C VAL A 517 2.77 11.18 -25.39
N LEU A 518 2.15 11.56 -26.50
CA LEU A 518 1.32 12.76 -26.59
C LEU A 518 -0.14 12.41 -26.30
N ASP A 519 -0.72 13.10 -25.33
CA ASP A 519 -2.15 13.03 -25.06
C ASP A 519 -2.94 13.80 -26.14
N ALA A 520 -4.26 13.59 -26.19
CA ALA A 520 -5.14 14.22 -27.19
C ALA A 520 -5.15 15.76 -27.13
N ASP A 521 -4.75 16.35 -25.99
CA ASP A 521 -4.60 17.80 -25.80
C ASP A 521 -3.19 18.34 -26.14
N GLY A 522 -2.29 17.46 -26.59
CA GLY A 522 -0.91 17.79 -26.94
C GLY A 522 0.06 17.83 -25.75
N SER A 523 -0.38 17.45 -24.55
CA SER A 523 0.50 17.35 -23.39
C SER A 523 1.31 16.04 -23.38
N VAL A 524 2.50 16.06 -22.78
CA VAL A 524 3.36 14.89 -22.67
C VAL A 524 2.95 14.08 -21.45
N SER A 525 2.52 12.85 -21.67
CA SER A 525 2.29 11.85 -20.62
C SER A 525 3.28 10.69 -20.77
N PHE A 526 3.29 9.77 -19.81
CA PHE A 526 4.20 8.64 -19.81
C PHE A 526 3.43 7.36 -19.54
N VAL A 527 3.69 6.36 -20.37
CA VAL A 527 3.07 5.03 -20.27
C VAL A 527 4.14 3.99 -20.04
N PRO A 528 3.86 2.92 -19.27
CA PRO A 528 4.84 1.91 -18.97
C PRO A 528 5.15 1.04 -20.18
N THR A 529 6.36 0.50 -20.23
CA THR A 529 6.81 -0.40 -21.29
C THR A 529 7.36 -1.70 -20.69
N PRO A 530 6.48 -2.59 -20.17
CA PRO A 530 6.88 -3.91 -19.74
C PRO A 530 7.32 -4.76 -20.93
N GLY A 531 8.22 -5.72 -20.69
CA GLY A 531 8.82 -6.52 -21.75
C GLY A 531 10.18 -7.10 -21.35
N GLU A 532 10.79 -7.83 -22.28
CA GLU A 532 12.11 -8.43 -22.09
C GLU A 532 13.23 -7.43 -22.40
N ILE A 533 14.21 -7.34 -21.49
CA ILE A 533 15.44 -6.58 -21.72
C ILE A 533 16.37 -7.45 -22.56
N THR A 534 16.43 -7.16 -23.86
CA THR A 534 17.22 -7.93 -24.83
C THR A 534 18.73 -7.64 -24.73
N LYS A 535 19.08 -6.46 -24.21
CA LYS A 535 20.47 -6.06 -23.95
C LYS A 535 20.52 -5.05 -22.82
N CYS A 536 21.42 -5.27 -21.87
CA CYS A 536 21.65 -4.41 -20.72
C CYS A 536 23.16 -4.17 -20.54
N VAL A 537 23.60 -2.92 -20.69
CA VAL A 537 24.97 -2.49 -20.41
C VAL A 537 24.94 -1.41 -19.34
N LEU A 538 25.40 -1.78 -18.14
CA LEU A 538 25.57 -0.89 -16.99
C LEU A 538 27.08 -0.84 -16.66
N PRO A 539 27.81 0.22 -17.03
CA PRO A 539 29.24 0.31 -16.75
C PRO A 539 29.55 0.27 -15.24
N GLU A 540 30.71 -0.28 -14.87
CA GLU A 540 31.21 -0.16 -13.48
C GLU A 540 32.04 1.11 -13.34
N GLU A 541 31.75 1.91 -12.31
CA GLU A 541 32.45 3.16 -12.01
C GLU A 541 32.55 3.36 -10.49
N ASP A 542 33.71 3.77 -9.98
CA ASP A 542 33.95 3.93 -8.53
C ASP A 542 33.00 4.93 -7.84
N HIS A 543 32.42 5.85 -8.61
CA HIS A 543 31.54 6.91 -8.14
C HIS A 543 30.06 6.63 -8.39
N ILE A 544 29.73 5.44 -8.90
CA ILE A 544 28.36 5.00 -9.19
C ILE A 544 28.05 3.76 -8.35
N GLN A 545 26.94 3.84 -7.61
CA GLN A 545 26.31 2.70 -6.97
C GLN A 545 25.04 2.36 -7.75
N LEU A 546 24.87 1.08 -8.07
CA LEU A 546 23.70 0.57 -8.79
C LEU A 546 22.87 -0.33 -7.88
N ILE A 547 21.56 -0.14 -7.93
CA ILE A 547 20.58 -1.10 -7.42
C ILE A 547 19.67 -1.41 -8.61
N SER A 548 19.84 -2.58 -9.23
CA SER A 548 19.28 -2.89 -10.54
C SER A 548 18.48 -4.18 -10.54
N MET A 549 17.31 -4.13 -11.17
CA MET A 549 16.49 -5.26 -11.61
C MET A 549 16.74 -5.62 -13.08
N ALA A 550 17.47 -4.77 -13.80
CA ALA A 550 17.76 -4.93 -15.21
C ALA A 550 18.98 -5.84 -15.45
N GLY A 551 18.88 -6.70 -16.45
CA GLY A 551 19.93 -7.58 -16.93
C GLY A 551 19.51 -8.21 -18.26
N ASP A 552 20.45 -8.82 -18.98
CA ASP A 552 20.15 -9.51 -20.24
C ASP A 552 19.13 -10.63 -20.01
N GLY A 553 18.07 -10.66 -20.82
CA GLY A 553 16.98 -11.65 -20.74
C GLY A 553 16.02 -11.45 -19.55
N LYS A 554 16.18 -10.38 -18.76
CA LYS A 554 15.26 -10.08 -17.65
C LYS A 554 13.96 -9.49 -18.16
N VAL A 555 12.84 -9.98 -17.62
CA VAL A 555 11.50 -9.52 -17.99
C VAL A 555 11.00 -8.50 -16.98
N VAL A 556 10.60 -7.33 -17.46
CA VAL A 556 9.85 -6.33 -16.70
C VAL A 556 8.37 -6.69 -16.76
N SER A 557 7.83 -7.09 -15.62
CA SER A 557 6.43 -7.49 -15.48
C SER A 557 5.45 -6.31 -15.62
N PRO A 558 4.26 -6.52 -16.20
CA PRO A 558 3.21 -5.49 -16.24
C PRO A 558 2.47 -5.31 -14.90
N PHE A 559 2.72 -6.13 -13.88
CA PHE A 559 1.91 -6.12 -12.64
C PHE A 559 2.37 -5.12 -11.57
N TYR A 560 3.61 -4.63 -11.65
CA TYR A 560 4.25 -3.83 -10.59
C TYR A 560 4.70 -2.46 -11.11
N ASP A 561 5.36 -1.69 -10.25
CA ASP A 561 5.92 -0.39 -10.58
C ASP A 561 7.00 -0.46 -11.69
N SER A 562 7.19 0.65 -12.41
CA SER A 562 8.10 0.74 -13.55
C SER A 562 9.58 0.90 -13.16
N LEU A 563 9.93 1.04 -11.87
CA LEU A 563 11.31 1.26 -11.44
C LEU A 563 12.17 0.01 -11.67
N ILE A 564 13.13 0.11 -12.57
CA ILE A 564 14.03 -0.99 -12.92
C ILE A 564 15.46 -0.78 -12.43
N ILE A 565 15.93 0.46 -12.26
CA ILE A 565 17.28 0.76 -11.78
C ILE A 565 17.27 2.05 -10.93
N GLN A 566 17.94 2.02 -9.79
CA GLN A 566 18.39 3.22 -9.09
C GLN A 566 19.88 3.40 -9.39
N ILE A 567 20.24 4.55 -9.98
CA ILE A 567 21.64 4.91 -10.27
C ILE A 567 22.00 6.04 -9.33
N ILE A 568 22.97 5.81 -8.45
CA ILE A 568 23.36 6.76 -7.41
C ILE A 568 24.79 7.21 -7.66
N CYS A 569 24.98 8.51 -7.86
CA CYS A 569 26.27 9.12 -8.15
C CYS A 569 26.81 9.91 -6.96
N TYR A 570 28.10 9.72 -6.67
CA TYR A 570 28.86 10.54 -5.72
C TYR A 570 29.76 11.57 -6.44
N GLY A 571 29.59 12.84 -6.07
CA GLY A 571 30.43 13.95 -6.50
C GLY A 571 31.10 14.69 -5.34
N LYS A 572 32.16 15.44 -5.65
CA LYS A 572 32.79 16.38 -4.69
C LYS A 572 31.90 17.58 -4.37
N ASN A 573 31.01 17.93 -5.28
CA ASN A 573 29.98 18.95 -5.19
C ASN A 573 28.85 18.60 -6.19
N ARG A 574 27.77 19.37 -6.18
CA ARG A 574 26.60 19.15 -7.06
C ARG A 574 26.98 19.06 -8.54
N ASN A 575 27.76 20.01 -9.04
CA ASN A 575 28.13 20.04 -10.46
C ASN A 575 28.98 18.82 -10.86
N ASP A 576 29.92 18.41 -10.01
CA ASP A 576 30.70 17.18 -10.23
C ASP A 576 29.81 15.93 -10.29
N ALA A 577 28.80 15.82 -9.42
CA ALA A 577 27.83 14.71 -9.44
C ALA A 577 26.97 14.73 -10.72
N ILE A 578 26.48 15.89 -11.13
CA ILE A 578 25.68 16.05 -12.36
C ILE A 578 26.49 15.67 -13.59
N SER A 579 27.71 16.19 -13.74
CA SER A 579 28.57 15.90 -14.89
C SER A 579 28.89 14.41 -14.98
N LYS A 580 29.27 13.78 -13.86
CA LYS A 580 29.53 12.33 -13.81
C LYS A 580 28.30 11.50 -14.13
N MET A 581 27.13 11.86 -13.58
CA MET A 581 25.87 11.16 -13.87
C MET A 581 25.54 11.25 -15.37
N ALA A 582 25.67 12.44 -15.98
CA ALA A 582 25.43 12.61 -17.40
C ALA A 582 26.39 11.76 -18.27
N GLU A 583 27.71 11.77 -17.96
CA GLU A 583 28.72 10.96 -18.64
C GLU A 583 28.49 9.44 -18.45
N TYR A 584 27.96 9.04 -17.30
CA TYR A 584 27.59 7.65 -17.03
C TYR A 584 26.39 7.23 -17.89
N LEU A 585 25.30 8.01 -17.89
CA LEU A 585 24.08 7.74 -18.66
C LEU A 585 24.31 7.75 -20.17
N ASP A 586 25.31 8.47 -20.69
CA ASP A 586 25.72 8.39 -22.10
C ASP A 586 26.28 7.01 -22.50
N ARG A 587 26.67 6.18 -21.53
CA ARG A 587 27.24 4.84 -21.75
C ARG A 587 26.30 3.70 -21.33
N VAL A 588 25.17 4.01 -20.71
CA VAL A 588 24.14 3.03 -20.35
C VAL A 588 23.37 2.63 -21.60
N VAL A 589 23.16 1.32 -21.79
CA VAL A 589 22.37 0.78 -22.91
C VAL A 589 21.34 -0.19 -22.35
N ILE A 590 20.06 0.04 -22.64
CA ILE A 590 18.95 -0.86 -22.27
C ILE A 590 18.06 -0.98 -23.50
N ASN A 591 18.03 -2.18 -24.10
CA ASN A 591 17.23 -2.46 -25.28
C ASN A 591 16.09 -3.44 -24.99
N GLY A 592 15.07 -3.43 -25.85
CA GLY A 592 13.88 -4.29 -25.77
C GLY A 592 12.71 -3.65 -25.01
N ILE A 593 12.99 -2.62 -24.20
CA ILE A 593 11.98 -1.78 -23.54
C ILE A 593 12.40 -0.31 -23.66
N CYS A 594 11.43 0.59 -23.60
CA CYS A 594 11.72 2.02 -23.46
C CYS A 594 12.09 2.35 -22.01
N THR A 595 12.87 3.42 -21.84
CA THR A 595 13.18 3.95 -20.51
C THR A 595 13.16 5.48 -20.51
N ASN A 596 13.01 6.06 -19.33
CA ASN A 596 13.09 7.51 -19.14
C ASN A 596 14.54 8.07 -19.12
N ILE A 597 15.56 7.28 -19.49
CA ILE A 597 16.97 7.73 -19.47
C ILE A 597 17.17 8.98 -20.34
N THR A 598 16.56 9.03 -21.53
CA THR A 598 16.66 10.19 -22.42
C THR A 598 16.13 11.46 -21.76
N LEU A 599 14.97 11.37 -21.09
CA LEU A 599 14.42 12.49 -20.31
C LEU A 599 15.40 12.94 -19.21
N ILE A 600 15.93 12.00 -18.43
CA ILE A 600 16.88 12.30 -17.34
C ILE A 600 18.13 12.99 -17.88
N LYS A 601 18.70 12.50 -18.97
CA LYS A 601 19.87 13.12 -19.63
C LYS A 601 19.57 14.55 -20.07
N SER A 602 18.37 14.80 -20.56
CA SER A 602 17.94 16.13 -20.97
C SER A 602 17.76 17.07 -19.78
N ILE A 603 17.19 16.60 -18.66
CA ILE A 603 17.11 17.34 -17.40
C ILE A 603 18.50 17.70 -16.86
N LEU A 604 19.46 16.78 -16.89
CA LEU A 604 20.84 17.01 -16.43
C LEU A 604 21.58 18.07 -17.27
N ARG A 605 21.08 18.40 -18.46
CA ARG A 605 21.63 19.41 -19.38
C ARG A 605 20.81 20.71 -19.38
N ASP A 606 19.69 20.76 -18.67
CA ASP A 606 18.80 21.93 -18.62
C ASP A 606 19.36 23.04 -17.72
N ASP A 607 19.35 24.27 -18.21
CA ASP A 607 19.91 25.43 -17.50
C ASP A 607 19.19 25.74 -16.17
N VAL A 608 17.88 25.48 -16.06
CA VAL A 608 17.12 25.72 -14.82
C VAL A 608 17.50 24.69 -13.76
N PHE A 609 17.63 23.42 -14.15
CA PHE A 609 18.13 22.38 -13.24
C PHE A 609 19.58 22.62 -12.83
N LEU A 610 20.47 22.97 -13.78
CA LEU A 610 21.87 23.29 -13.51
C LEU A 610 22.02 24.51 -12.59
N GLY A 611 21.20 25.54 -12.81
CA GLY A 611 21.14 26.74 -11.97
C GLY A 611 20.64 26.44 -10.55
N GLY A 612 19.85 25.37 -10.37
CA GLY A 612 19.35 24.95 -9.07
C GLY A 612 18.19 25.83 -8.55
N GLU A 613 17.55 26.62 -9.41
CA GLU A 613 16.43 27.52 -9.07
C GLU A 613 15.12 26.96 -9.61
N TYR A 614 14.60 25.92 -8.98
CA TYR A 614 13.38 25.22 -9.37
C TYR A 614 12.51 24.83 -8.17
N ASP A 615 11.34 24.24 -8.40
CA ASP A 615 10.43 23.71 -7.38
C ASP A 615 9.71 22.46 -7.92
N THR A 616 8.69 21.94 -7.24
CA THR A 616 7.93 20.79 -7.73
C THR A 616 7.19 21.01 -9.06
N GLY A 617 7.06 22.25 -9.53
CA GLY A 617 6.54 22.60 -10.85
C GLY A 617 7.57 22.53 -11.98
N TYR A 618 8.83 22.21 -11.66
CA TYR A 618 9.93 22.14 -12.63
C TYR A 618 9.64 21.23 -13.81
N LEU A 619 9.30 19.96 -13.55
CA LEU A 619 9.22 18.94 -14.60
C LEU A 619 8.03 19.18 -15.53
N PRO A 620 6.81 19.52 -15.05
CA PRO A 620 5.73 19.97 -15.94
C PRO A 620 6.15 21.15 -16.83
N ALA A 621 6.74 22.20 -16.25
CA ALA A 621 7.21 23.36 -17.02
C ALA A 621 8.38 23.04 -17.95
N TYR A 622 9.13 21.96 -17.69
CA TYR A 622 10.17 21.43 -18.56
C TYR A 622 9.58 20.72 -19.77
N LEU A 623 8.59 19.86 -19.54
CA LEU A 623 7.91 19.14 -20.62
C LEU A 623 7.16 20.10 -21.56
N ASP A 624 6.59 21.19 -21.03
CA ASP A 624 5.89 22.20 -21.84
C ASP A 624 6.79 23.01 -22.79
N ARG A 625 8.12 23.02 -22.56
CA ARG A 625 9.07 23.85 -23.33
C ARG A 625 9.96 23.07 -24.29
N ILE A 626 10.00 21.75 -24.20
CA ILE A 626 10.83 20.90 -25.06
C ILE A 626 10.07 20.44 -26.30
N ASP A 627 10.81 19.94 -27.29
CA ASP A 627 10.22 19.24 -28.42
C ASP A 627 9.81 17.82 -27.98
N ALA A 628 8.51 17.63 -27.80
CA ALA A 628 7.94 16.36 -27.36
C ALA A 628 8.10 15.25 -28.42
N GLU A 629 7.99 15.59 -29.70
CA GLU A 629 8.13 14.62 -30.80
C GLU A 629 9.57 14.12 -30.89
N GLU A 630 10.54 15.02 -30.73
CA GLU A 630 11.96 14.67 -30.67
C GLU A 630 12.26 13.77 -29.45
N LEU A 631 11.74 14.10 -28.26
CA LEU A 631 11.91 13.28 -27.06
C LEU A 631 11.36 11.86 -27.25
N ILE A 632 10.14 11.73 -27.79
CA ILE A 632 9.50 10.42 -28.04
C ILE A 632 10.37 9.59 -28.98
N LYS A 633 10.78 10.19 -30.10
CA LYS A 633 11.63 9.53 -31.08
C LYS A 633 12.96 9.07 -30.48
N GLU A 634 13.62 9.91 -29.70
CA GLU A 634 14.89 9.55 -29.04
C GLU A 634 14.72 8.41 -28.02
N ILE A 635 13.62 8.38 -27.28
CA ILE A 635 13.31 7.28 -26.34
C ILE A 635 13.12 5.96 -27.11
N GLU A 636 12.39 5.99 -28.22
CA GLU A 636 12.14 4.80 -29.05
C GLU A 636 13.42 4.32 -29.74
N GLU A 637 14.24 5.23 -30.29
CA GLU A 637 15.54 4.88 -30.86
C GLU A 637 16.48 4.26 -29.82
N ALA A 638 16.50 4.81 -28.60
CA ALA A 638 17.33 4.32 -27.50
C ALA A 638 16.93 2.91 -27.01
N SER A 639 15.65 2.53 -27.16
CA SER A 639 15.17 1.18 -26.83
C SER A 639 15.72 0.08 -27.76
N GLY A 640 16.37 0.47 -28.88
CA GLY A 640 16.86 -0.46 -29.88
C GLY A 640 15.75 -1.13 -30.70
N SER A 641 14.50 -0.70 -30.56
CA SER A 641 13.32 -1.24 -31.27
C SER A 641 13.12 -0.64 -32.67
N VAL A 642 14.15 -0.01 -33.25
CA VAL A 642 14.09 0.53 -34.62
C VAL A 642 13.86 -0.62 -35.61
N GLY A 643 12.60 -0.81 -36.04
CA GLY A 643 12.25 -1.63 -37.19
C GLY A 643 11.30 -2.82 -36.97
N THR A 644 10.65 -2.99 -35.82
CA THR A 644 9.56 -3.98 -35.64
C THR A 644 8.17 -3.40 -35.93
N GLY A 645 8.06 -2.52 -36.93
CA GLY A 645 6.76 -2.15 -37.46
C GLY A 645 6.04 -3.40 -37.97
N LEU A 646 4.83 -3.64 -37.46
CA LEU A 646 3.94 -4.68 -37.95
C LEU A 646 3.71 -4.48 -39.45
N SER A 647 4.32 -5.29 -40.30
CA SER A 647 4.07 -5.20 -41.74
C SER A 647 2.67 -5.72 -42.06
N ILE A 648 2.02 -5.14 -43.08
CA ILE A 648 0.70 -5.59 -43.57
C ILE A 648 0.69 -7.10 -43.88
N GLU A 649 1.83 -7.69 -44.25
CA GLU A 649 1.96 -9.13 -44.50
C GLU A 649 1.85 -9.98 -43.22
N MET A 650 2.26 -9.49 -42.05
CA MET A 650 2.15 -10.23 -40.77
C MET A 650 0.71 -10.33 -40.25
N LEU A 651 -0.11 -9.33 -40.60
CA LEU A 651 -1.53 -9.25 -40.20
C LEU A 651 -2.42 -10.17 -41.04
N LYS A 652 -2.03 -10.53 -42.25
CA LYS A 652 -2.82 -11.42 -43.11
C LYS A 652 -2.69 -12.87 -42.63
N ILE A 653 -3.80 -13.59 -42.68
CA ILE A 653 -3.80 -15.05 -42.52
C ILE A 653 -3.70 -15.64 -43.93
N ASP A 654 -2.64 -16.42 -44.18
CA ASP A 654 -2.42 -17.08 -45.47
C ASP A 654 -3.68 -17.85 -45.90
N ASP A 655 -4.09 -17.66 -47.15
CA ASP A 655 -5.29 -18.25 -47.76
C ASP A 655 -6.65 -17.84 -47.13
N SER A 656 -6.73 -16.70 -46.42
CA SER A 656 -7.98 -16.14 -45.86
C SER A 656 -8.15 -14.64 -46.11
N GLU A 657 -9.39 -14.14 -46.06
CA GLU A 657 -9.71 -12.70 -46.01
C GLU A 657 -9.65 -12.14 -44.56
N GLU A 658 -9.32 -12.99 -43.58
CA GLU A 658 -9.20 -12.60 -42.18
C GLU A 658 -7.86 -11.91 -41.88
N LEU A 659 -7.93 -10.97 -40.94
CA LEU A 659 -6.83 -10.18 -40.43
C LEU A 659 -6.64 -10.46 -38.94
N LYS A 660 -5.38 -10.49 -38.50
CA LYS A 660 -5.02 -10.57 -37.09
C LYS A 660 -5.08 -9.18 -36.48
N VAL A 661 -5.48 -9.11 -35.21
CA VAL A 661 -5.25 -7.95 -34.33
C VAL A 661 -4.30 -8.44 -33.26
N LEU A 662 -3.08 -7.93 -33.27
CA LEU A 662 -2.03 -8.32 -32.33
C LEU A 662 -2.00 -7.36 -31.15
N SER A 663 -1.37 -7.74 -30.04
CA SER A 663 -1.24 -6.84 -28.90
C SER A 663 -0.25 -5.72 -29.25
N PRO A 664 -0.62 -4.44 -29.11
CA PRO A 664 0.29 -3.32 -29.40
C PRO A 664 1.35 -3.14 -28.31
N SER A 665 1.17 -3.76 -27.15
CA SER A 665 2.10 -3.70 -26.02
C SER A 665 1.93 -4.93 -25.11
N THR A 666 2.89 -5.13 -24.22
CA THR A 666 2.77 -6.10 -23.14
C THR A 666 1.85 -5.56 -22.03
N GLY A 667 0.97 -6.39 -21.48
CA GLY A 667 0.00 -6.00 -20.47
C GLY A 667 -0.96 -7.12 -20.06
N VAL A 668 -1.94 -6.81 -19.22
CA VAL A 668 -3.01 -7.72 -18.81
C VAL A 668 -4.26 -7.41 -19.63
N PHE A 669 -4.79 -8.40 -20.35
CA PHE A 669 -5.90 -8.22 -21.27
C PHE A 669 -7.26 -8.21 -20.55
N TYR A 670 -8.08 -7.19 -20.80
CA TYR A 670 -9.45 -7.09 -20.29
C TYR A 670 -10.46 -6.82 -21.39
N ARG A 671 -11.54 -7.61 -21.42
CA ARG A 671 -12.65 -7.43 -22.35
C ARG A 671 -13.72 -6.46 -21.87
N THR A 672 -13.65 -5.97 -20.64
CA THR A 672 -14.66 -5.07 -20.05
C THR A 672 -13.98 -3.86 -19.40
N PRO A 673 -14.59 -2.66 -19.46
CA PRO A 673 -14.09 -1.48 -18.76
C PRO A 673 -14.06 -1.66 -17.23
N SER A 674 -15.00 -2.44 -16.67
CA SER A 674 -15.04 -2.76 -15.25
C SER A 674 -15.78 -4.09 -14.99
N PRO A 675 -15.57 -4.78 -13.85
CA PRO A 675 -16.21 -6.08 -13.59
C PRO A 675 -17.76 -6.07 -13.64
N SER A 676 -18.37 -4.89 -13.52
CA SER A 676 -19.83 -4.69 -13.56
C SER A 676 -20.37 -4.26 -14.93
N GLU A 677 -19.50 -3.94 -15.89
CA GLU A 677 -19.87 -3.43 -17.21
C GLU A 677 -19.81 -4.54 -18.28
N PRO A 678 -20.58 -4.40 -19.36
CA PRO A 678 -20.57 -5.37 -20.46
C PRO A 678 -19.20 -5.41 -21.14
N GLU A 679 -18.90 -6.54 -21.78
CA GLU A 679 -17.72 -6.68 -22.61
C GLU A 679 -17.80 -5.71 -23.81
N TYR A 680 -16.65 -5.16 -24.23
CA TYR A 680 -16.55 -4.24 -25.35
C TYR A 680 -17.07 -4.84 -26.66
N VAL A 681 -16.62 -6.06 -26.98
CA VAL A 681 -16.97 -6.78 -28.22
C VAL A 681 -17.09 -8.28 -28.00
N ASN A 682 -17.93 -8.94 -28.80
CA ASN A 682 -18.14 -10.39 -28.85
C ASN A 682 -17.90 -10.93 -30.27
N VAL A 683 -17.70 -12.25 -30.37
CA VAL A 683 -17.62 -12.93 -31.68
C VAL A 683 -18.94 -12.72 -32.44
N GLY A 684 -18.84 -12.21 -33.67
CA GLY A 684 -19.96 -11.84 -34.54
C GLY A 684 -20.33 -10.35 -34.50
N ASP A 685 -19.77 -9.56 -33.58
CA ASP A 685 -19.98 -8.12 -33.56
C ASP A 685 -19.24 -7.44 -34.72
N VAL A 686 -19.83 -6.38 -35.28
CA VAL A 686 -19.24 -5.59 -36.38
C VAL A 686 -18.81 -4.22 -35.86
N VAL A 687 -17.50 -3.99 -35.84
CA VAL A 687 -16.84 -2.80 -35.28
C VAL A 687 -16.25 -1.91 -36.37
N GLY A 688 -16.21 -0.61 -36.12
CA GLY A 688 -15.39 0.36 -36.83
C GLY A 688 -13.97 0.42 -36.27
N THR A 689 -13.16 1.30 -36.84
CA THR A 689 -11.74 1.46 -36.46
C THR A 689 -11.52 2.19 -35.13
N ASP A 690 -12.46 3.05 -34.75
CA ASP A 690 -12.46 3.80 -33.48
C ASP A 690 -13.10 3.04 -32.31
N ASP A 691 -13.83 1.96 -32.58
CA ASP A 691 -14.48 1.17 -31.55
C ASP A 691 -13.42 0.46 -30.69
N VAL A 692 -13.56 0.59 -29.37
CA VAL A 692 -12.68 -0.08 -28.41
C VAL A 692 -12.96 -1.58 -28.43
N LEU A 693 -11.93 -2.39 -28.65
CA LEU A 693 -12.03 -3.86 -28.72
C LEU A 693 -11.71 -4.50 -27.37
N CYS A 694 -10.74 -3.97 -26.66
CA CYS A 694 -10.34 -4.37 -25.32
C CYS A 694 -9.60 -3.23 -24.63
N GLN A 695 -9.19 -3.44 -23.39
CA GLN A 695 -8.20 -2.62 -22.72
C GLN A 695 -7.05 -3.48 -22.19
N LEU A 696 -5.83 -2.96 -22.23
CA LEU A 696 -4.66 -3.56 -21.61
C LEU A 696 -4.32 -2.81 -20.34
N GLU A 697 -4.14 -3.53 -19.24
CA GLU A 697 -3.61 -2.97 -17.99
C GLU A 697 -2.11 -3.22 -17.91
N ALA A 698 -1.32 -2.17 -17.78
CA ALA A 698 0.08 -2.25 -17.40
C ALA A 698 0.33 -1.30 -16.25
N MET A 699 0.84 -1.83 -15.13
CA MET A 699 1.25 -1.08 -13.95
C MET A 699 0.15 -0.14 -13.42
N LYS A 700 -1.08 -0.67 -13.34
CA LYS A 700 -2.31 0.05 -12.93
C LYS A 700 -2.79 1.15 -13.89
N MET A 701 -2.20 1.27 -15.08
CA MET A 701 -2.70 2.10 -16.17
C MET A 701 -3.43 1.26 -17.20
N PHE A 702 -4.63 1.69 -17.58
CA PHE A 702 -5.46 1.04 -18.59
C PHE A 702 -5.36 1.80 -19.91
N ALA A 703 -4.97 1.09 -20.97
CA ALA A 703 -4.93 1.60 -22.33
C ALA A 703 -6.01 0.91 -23.18
N PRO A 704 -6.99 1.64 -23.73
CA PRO A 704 -7.94 1.06 -24.67
C PRO A 704 -7.23 0.70 -25.98
N VAL A 705 -7.60 -0.43 -26.58
CA VAL A 705 -7.09 -0.88 -27.87
C VAL A 705 -8.22 -0.80 -28.89
N ASN A 706 -8.00 -0.07 -29.97
CA ASN A 706 -8.84 -0.01 -31.16
C ASN A 706 -7.99 -0.28 -32.41
N LEU A 707 -8.60 -0.39 -33.60
CA LEU A 707 -7.85 -0.70 -34.81
C LEU A 707 -6.94 0.46 -35.26
N ASN A 708 -7.31 1.70 -34.92
CA ASN A 708 -6.48 2.88 -35.17
C ASN A 708 -5.21 2.93 -34.30
N THR A 709 -5.15 2.15 -33.21
CA THR A 709 -3.95 2.02 -32.36
C THR A 709 -2.75 1.47 -33.15
N PHE A 710 -2.99 0.80 -34.28
CA PHE A 710 -1.95 0.17 -35.09
C PHE A 710 -1.50 1.05 -36.27
N SER A 711 -2.01 2.26 -36.45
CA SER A 711 -1.64 3.14 -37.57
C SER A 711 -0.23 3.72 -37.38
N GLY A 712 0.80 3.04 -37.90
CA GLY A 712 2.20 3.49 -37.90
C GLY A 712 2.64 4.22 -39.19
N ASP A 713 3.91 4.62 -39.23
CA ASP A 713 4.55 5.41 -40.32
C ASP A 713 4.45 4.79 -41.74
N ASP A 714 4.13 3.50 -41.86
CA ASP A 714 4.02 2.77 -43.14
C ASP A 714 2.59 2.80 -43.77
N GLY A 715 1.66 3.58 -43.20
CA GLY A 715 0.30 3.79 -43.70
C GLY A 715 -0.78 3.07 -42.89
N GLU A 716 -2.06 3.34 -43.22
CA GLU A 716 -3.23 2.75 -42.57
C GLU A 716 -3.21 1.20 -42.68
N LEU A 717 -2.87 0.52 -41.58
CA LEU A 717 -2.88 -0.96 -41.48
C LEU A 717 -4.30 -1.53 -41.58
N TYR A 718 -5.29 -0.76 -41.12
CA TYR A 718 -6.73 -1.00 -41.29
C TYR A 718 -7.34 0.24 -41.95
N ALA A 719 -8.28 0.06 -42.87
CA ALA A 719 -8.89 1.18 -43.59
C ALA A 719 -9.68 2.07 -42.62
N GLY A 720 -9.41 3.38 -42.60
CA GLY A 720 -9.97 4.30 -41.61
C GLY A 720 -11.51 4.32 -41.54
N ASP A 721 -12.22 4.06 -42.64
CA ASP A 721 -13.68 3.94 -42.72
C ASP A 721 -14.19 2.48 -42.80
N GLY A 722 -13.29 1.51 -42.64
CA GLY A 722 -13.58 0.08 -42.73
C GLY A 722 -14.42 -0.44 -41.57
N ARG A 723 -15.30 -1.39 -41.86
CA ARG A 723 -16.02 -2.18 -40.85
C ARG A 723 -15.47 -3.60 -40.83
N TYR A 724 -15.34 -4.16 -39.64
CA TYR A 724 -14.75 -5.48 -39.42
C TYR A 724 -15.63 -6.32 -38.50
N GLU A 725 -15.89 -7.56 -38.88
CA GLU A 725 -16.57 -8.56 -38.04
C GLU A 725 -15.55 -9.29 -37.17
N ILE A 726 -15.79 -9.38 -35.86
CA ILE A 726 -14.95 -10.17 -34.94
C ILE A 726 -15.22 -11.66 -35.17
N THR A 727 -14.28 -12.39 -35.78
CA THR A 727 -14.45 -13.83 -36.02
C THR A 727 -13.93 -14.68 -34.88
N ARG A 728 -12.89 -14.20 -34.17
CA ARG A 728 -12.32 -14.89 -33.00
C ARG A 728 -11.77 -13.93 -31.96
N ILE A 729 -11.84 -14.38 -30.70
CA ILE A 729 -11.17 -13.79 -29.55
C ILE A 729 -10.26 -14.87 -28.98
N ASN A 730 -8.98 -14.59 -28.88
CA ASN A 730 -7.96 -15.61 -28.60
C ASN A 730 -7.45 -15.59 -27.16
N ILE A 731 -7.73 -14.52 -26.42
CA ILE A 731 -7.22 -14.29 -25.06
C ILE A 731 -8.38 -14.16 -24.07
N ALA A 732 -8.21 -14.71 -22.87
CA ALA A 732 -9.17 -14.58 -21.78
C ALA A 732 -8.92 -13.32 -20.94
N THR A 733 -9.97 -12.72 -20.40
CA THR A 733 -9.85 -11.59 -19.45
C THR A 733 -8.98 -11.98 -18.26
N GLY A 734 -8.04 -11.11 -17.88
CA GLY A 734 -7.09 -11.31 -16.79
C GLY A 734 -5.81 -12.06 -17.18
N GLN A 735 -5.66 -12.44 -18.44
CA GLN A 735 -4.45 -13.09 -18.94
C GLN A 735 -3.39 -12.06 -19.35
N GLN A 736 -2.13 -12.30 -19.02
CA GLN A 736 -1.01 -11.52 -19.55
C GLN A 736 -0.81 -11.82 -21.04
N VAL A 737 -0.57 -10.76 -21.81
CA VAL A 737 -0.19 -10.78 -23.23
C VAL A 737 1.11 -10.00 -23.41
N ASN A 738 1.93 -10.43 -24.36
CA ASN A 738 3.11 -9.72 -24.81
C ASN A 738 2.82 -8.95 -26.11
N GLU A 739 3.63 -7.94 -26.40
CA GLU A 739 3.60 -7.27 -27.69
C GLU A 739 3.70 -8.30 -28.84
N GLY A 740 2.81 -8.20 -29.82
CA GLY A 740 2.70 -9.13 -30.95
C GLY A 740 1.83 -10.38 -30.71
N ASP A 741 1.35 -10.62 -29.49
CA ASP A 741 0.42 -11.75 -29.22
C ASP A 741 -0.91 -11.57 -29.97
N LEU A 742 -1.47 -12.67 -30.51
CA LEU A 742 -2.74 -12.63 -31.23
C LEU A 742 -3.92 -12.42 -30.27
N LEU A 743 -4.53 -11.23 -30.30
CA LEU A 743 -5.70 -10.88 -29.48
C LEU A 743 -7.01 -11.29 -30.15
N PHE A 744 -7.20 -10.84 -31.40
CA PHE A 744 -8.43 -11.06 -32.16
C PHE A 744 -8.11 -11.52 -33.58
N VAL A 745 -9.08 -12.19 -34.20
CA VAL A 745 -9.15 -12.35 -35.65
C VAL A 745 -10.40 -11.64 -36.13
N ILE A 746 -10.23 -10.80 -37.15
CA ILE A 746 -11.30 -9.95 -37.70
C ILE A 746 -11.42 -10.17 -39.20
N LYS A 747 -12.60 -9.91 -39.77
CA LYS A 747 -12.85 -10.01 -41.21
C LYS A 747 -13.42 -8.70 -41.75
N PRO A 748 -12.87 -8.11 -42.83
CA PRO A 748 -13.46 -6.95 -43.48
C PRO A 748 -14.89 -7.24 -43.94
N VAL A 749 -15.82 -6.35 -43.61
CA VAL A 749 -17.20 -6.38 -44.09
C VAL A 749 -17.27 -5.52 -45.34
N VAL A 750 -17.41 -6.15 -46.50
CA VAL A 750 -17.62 -5.42 -47.75
C VAL A 750 -19.05 -4.87 -47.74
N ASP A 751 -19.20 -3.55 -47.62
CA ASP A 751 -20.48 -2.91 -47.88
C ASP A 751 -20.86 -3.18 -49.33
N ARG A 752 -21.87 -4.03 -49.53
CA ARG A 752 -22.53 -4.19 -50.83
C ARG A 752 -23.32 -2.91 -51.11
N ALA A 753 -22.62 -1.86 -51.53
CA ALA A 753 -23.23 -0.76 -52.24
C ALA A 753 -23.69 -1.28 -53.62
N GLY A 754 -24.91 -1.85 -53.66
CA GLY A 754 -25.64 -2.13 -54.89
C GLY A 754 -26.04 -3.58 -55.14
N GLU A 755 -27.04 -4.08 -54.41
CA GLU A 755 -28.00 -5.05 -54.96
C GLU A 755 -29.44 -4.60 -54.61
N SER A 756 -29.96 -3.74 -55.51
CA SER A 756 -31.35 -3.41 -55.87
C SER A 756 -32.43 -3.11 -54.80
N ALA A 757 -32.86 -1.83 -54.83
CA ALA A 757 -34.23 -1.34 -55.08
C ALA A 757 -35.45 -2.24 -54.81
#